data_AF-A0A1H7BXJ1-F1
#
_entry.id   AF-A0A1H7BXJ1-F1
#
_cell.length_a   1.000
_cell.length_b   1.000
_cell.length_c   1.000
_cell.angle_alpha   90.00
_cell.angle_beta   90.00
_cell.angle_gamma   90.00
#
_symmetry.space_group_name_H-M   'P 1'
#
loop_
_entity.id
_entity.type
_entity.pdbx_description
1 polymer ?
#
loop_
_entity_poly.entity_id
_entity_poly.type
_entity_poly.pdbx_seq_one_letter_code
_entity_poly.pdbx_strand_id
1 'polypeptide(L)'
;MKGKVKKRLVRQLTLVGMVFATSVNMMAPATAATNDNKPIIQPNFNTQKGQKTQQTKTNVIYIVLDDMGFSDLGTYGSEIKTPNIDKLAANGLRYNNFTTCPVCSPTRASLLTGRDNNAVGMGNLADIDFGETVPSIRGRITDRAATVAQILKTSGYSTLAVGKWHVAPTHQITPAGPFDYWPLAKGFERFYGYLNGETDQNDPQLTYDNHFISTPNKKGYQLTANLVDMAEQFVTDQVSVTPDKPFFLYVAFSATHSPLQAPKKFIDMYNGVYDKGWDEIREERFNRQKKLGIIPANAELTARDPNVKPWDNLLPNEKKVCTRFEQVFAGYLTYTDNQIGRLTDYLKAIGQFDNTMIVLISDNGATGYGGNEGSDYELKLSRSNGQSHVAEYLKKINDIGGPDFEAFYPRGWAMVSNTPFKGFKGAVYGGGTREPLIIHWPAGIKEKGEVRDQAVYVTDITPTVLNVMNIETPKVFQGIDQMPMHGVSFANTFDNGAAPTEHAVHYDLIKGRLNLQAGGGNRSITQDGWKAISSERDAWLLAKRTTEPNWELYNLSEDYSENHDLAKVYPDKLNEMKALWTTEAEKYGAALKPVKPGKTDAVNNRNTYKYLPGMGVIENGAVPKLVNRSYTITVPINRSKESQEGVLVAQGDEFAGYTLYVKNNQLIYELNCLGNITRVVSTEKIPLGSTVLKFQLAKTGKNKGIAQIYINGKVVGEKVIPNTEWLSLEGLSVGRDSHSPVSSSYKNKGEFAFEGKYDYVLYELLND
;
A
#
# COMPACT_ATOMS: atom_id res chain seq x y z
N MET A 1 21.03 29.98 60.87
CA MET A 1 20.79 30.67 62.17
C MET A 1 19.89 31.90 61.90
N LYS A 2 19.12 32.50 62.81
CA LYS A 2 18.49 32.12 64.11
C LYS A 2 17.43 33.22 64.42
N GLY A 3 16.20 32.86 64.81
CA GLY A 3 15.14 33.81 65.24
C GLY A 3 13.77 33.40 64.68
N LYS A 4 12.69 33.03 65.41
CA LYS A 4 12.08 33.45 66.70
C LYS A 4 11.32 34.81 66.58
N VAL A 5 10.06 34.97 67.05
CA VAL A 5 9.20 34.09 67.88
C VAL A 5 7.66 34.36 67.78
N LYS A 6 6.84 33.30 68.00
CA LYS A 6 5.41 33.18 68.46
C LYS A 6 4.46 34.42 68.48
N LYS A 7 3.16 34.29 68.13
CA LYS A 7 2.04 33.65 68.91
C LYS A 7 0.80 33.35 67.99
N ARG A 8 0.10 32.20 68.10
CA ARG A 8 -1.28 31.95 68.68
C ARG A 8 -2.41 32.90 68.19
N LEU A 9 -3.67 32.53 67.87
CA LEU A 9 -4.55 31.30 67.84
C LEU A 9 -5.85 31.70 67.05
N VAL A 10 -6.86 30.93 66.56
CA VAL A 10 -7.31 29.50 66.47
C VAL A 10 -8.22 29.34 65.21
N ARG A 11 -8.27 28.18 64.51
CA ARG A 11 -9.49 27.42 64.06
C ARG A 11 -9.19 26.25 63.10
N GLN A 12 -10.19 25.35 62.91
CA GLN A 12 -10.18 24.09 62.14
C GLN A 12 -10.53 24.32 60.64
N LEU A 13 -10.41 23.39 59.67
CA LEU A 13 -10.05 21.94 59.62
C LEU A 13 -8.96 21.67 58.56
N THR A 14 -8.20 20.56 58.68
CA THR A 14 -7.42 19.97 57.56
C THR A 14 -7.13 18.46 57.74
N LEU A 15 -6.65 17.82 56.67
CA LEU A 15 -6.48 16.38 56.42
C LEU A 15 -5.45 15.59 57.27
N VAL A 16 -5.69 14.25 57.34
CA VAL A 16 -4.73 13.11 57.35
C VAL A 16 -3.76 12.89 58.52
N GLY A 17 -3.79 11.66 59.06
CA GLY A 17 -2.59 10.86 59.42
C GLY A 17 -2.63 9.56 58.60
N MET A 18 -1.54 8.92 58.13
CA MET A 18 -0.22 8.57 58.71
C MET A 18 -0.22 7.44 59.75
N VAL A 19 0.16 6.23 59.31
CA VAL A 19 1.32 5.40 59.76
C VAL A 19 1.70 4.53 58.53
N PHE A 20 2.88 4.53 57.89
CA PHE A 20 4.30 4.33 58.25
C PHE A 20 4.79 2.88 58.42
N ALA A 21 5.37 2.32 57.34
CA ALA A 21 6.41 1.25 57.31
C ALA A 21 6.83 0.93 55.85
N THR A 22 7.53 1.79 55.11
CA THR A 22 9.00 1.85 54.98
C THR A 22 9.77 0.52 54.87
N SER A 23 10.04 0.09 53.63
CA SER A 23 11.38 -0.35 53.23
C SER A 23 11.58 -0.11 51.73
N VAL A 24 12.61 0.64 51.33
CA VAL A 24 12.97 0.90 49.93
C VAL A 24 14.30 0.26 49.64
N ASN A 25 14.43 -0.41 48.48
CA ASN A 25 15.68 -0.39 47.73
C ASN A 25 15.40 -0.61 46.25
N MET A 26 16.04 0.20 45.39
CA MET A 26 16.07 -0.01 43.95
C MET A 26 17.29 -0.85 43.61
N MET A 27 17.14 -1.89 42.80
CA MET A 27 18.23 -2.40 41.96
C MET A 27 17.67 -3.30 40.83
N ALA A 28 17.96 -2.89 39.59
CA ALA A 28 18.30 -3.82 38.52
C ALA A 28 19.85 -3.89 38.49
N PRO A 29 20.51 -4.91 37.90
CA PRO A 29 20.04 -5.71 36.76
C PRO A 29 20.37 -7.22 36.87
N ALA A 30 20.56 -7.86 35.71
CA ALA A 30 21.21 -9.15 35.47
C ALA A 30 20.35 -10.44 35.59
N THR A 31 19.96 -10.94 34.42
CA THR A 31 19.95 -12.35 34.00
C THR A 31 20.33 -13.43 35.02
N ALA A 32 19.39 -14.31 35.32
CA ALA A 32 19.64 -15.72 35.60
C ALA A 32 18.50 -16.56 34.97
N ALA A 33 18.85 -17.61 34.25
CA ALA A 33 17.86 -18.56 33.71
C ALA A 33 17.58 -19.64 34.76
N THR A 34 16.31 -19.93 35.02
CA THR A 34 15.87 -21.02 35.91
C THR A 34 14.83 -21.89 35.20
N ASN A 35 15.14 -23.18 35.03
CA ASN A 35 14.26 -24.16 34.39
C ASN A 35 13.13 -24.59 35.34
N ASP A 36 12.13 -23.73 35.49
CA ASP A 36 10.96 -24.00 36.31
C ASP A 36 9.97 -24.91 35.55
N ASN A 37 10.31 -26.20 35.44
CA ASN A 37 9.54 -27.26 34.77
C ASN A 37 8.23 -27.56 35.52
N LYS A 38 7.29 -26.60 35.51
CA LYS A 38 5.91 -26.80 35.92
C LYS A 38 5.13 -27.40 34.74
N PRO A 39 4.51 -28.59 34.88
CA PRO A 39 3.73 -29.15 33.79
C PRO A 39 2.56 -28.23 33.46
N ILE A 40 2.42 -27.88 32.18
CA ILE A 40 1.23 -27.20 31.68
C ILE A 40 0.06 -28.15 31.90
N ILE A 41 -0.85 -27.78 32.80
CA ILE A 41 -2.09 -28.53 33.03
C ILE A 41 -2.97 -28.31 31.80
N GLN A 42 -2.89 -29.23 30.83
CA GLN A 42 -3.80 -29.21 29.69
C GLN A 42 -5.21 -29.55 30.19
N PRO A 43 -6.21 -28.66 30.02
CA PRO A 43 -7.58 -28.95 30.40
C PRO A 43 -8.14 -30.03 29.46
N ASN A 44 -8.38 -31.22 30.01
CA ASN A 44 -8.84 -32.38 29.25
C ASN A 44 -10.35 -32.28 28.96
N PHE A 45 -10.73 -31.48 27.95
CA PHE A 45 -12.10 -31.26 27.49
C PHE A 45 -12.72 -32.47 26.76
N ASN A 46 -12.68 -33.65 27.39
CA ASN A 46 -13.14 -34.90 26.81
C ASN A 46 -14.60 -35.19 27.20
N THR A 47 -15.52 -34.39 26.69
CA THR A 47 -16.97 -34.54 26.91
C THR A 47 -17.71 -34.92 25.64
N GLN A 48 -18.52 -35.98 25.75
CA GLN A 48 -19.47 -36.51 24.74
C GLN A 48 -18.86 -37.24 23.53
N LYS A 49 -18.61 -38.54 23.71
CA LYS A 49 -18.70 -39.53 22.62
C LYS A 49 -20.14 -39.52 22.06
N GLY A 50 -20.38 -38.87 20.92
CA GLY A 50 -21.75 -38.80 20.39
C GLY A 50 -21.98 -38.06 19.07
N GLN A 51 -20.93 -37.64 18.36
CA GLN A 51 -21.06 -36.94 17.08
C GLN A 51 -20.30 -37.68 15.97
N LYS A 52 -20.77 -37.53 14.72
CA LYS A 52 -19.95 -37.84 13.54
C LYS A 52 -18.64 -37.05 13.64
N THR A 53 -17.53 -37.58 13.15
CA THR A 53 -16.29 -36.83 12.97
C THR A 53 -16.51 -35.71 11.96
N GLN A 54 -16.98 -34.56 12.44
CA GLN A 54 -17.19 -33.36 11.65
C GLN A 54 -15.82 -32.81 11.29
N GLN A 55 -15.41 -33.07 10.05
CA GLN A 55 -14.10 -32.70 9.53
C GLN A 55 -13.87 -31.20 9.75
N THR A 56 -12.87 -30.86 10.57
CA THR A 56 -12.55 -29.49 10.96
C THR A 56 -12.19 -28.69 9.71
N LYS A 57 -13.08 -27.77 9.30
CA LYS A 57 -12.86 -26.92 8.12
C LYS A 57 -11.52 -26.22 8.25
N THR A 58 -10.73 -26.25 7.19
CA THR A 58 -9.42 -25.61 7.11
C THR A 58 -9.55 -24.09 7.17
N ASN A 59 -8.69 -23.43 7.94
CA ASN A 59 -8.59 -21.97 7.93
C ASN A 59 -7.83 -21.50 6.68
N VAL A 60 -8.09 -20.29 6.21
CA VAL A 60 -7.39 -19.73 5.03
C VAL A 60 -6.71 -18.42 5.40
N ILE A 61 -5.45 -18.24 5.01
CA ILE A 61 -4.73 -16.97 5.13
C ILE A 61 -4.19 -16.57 3.77
N TYR A 62 -4.51 -15.35 3.33
CA TYR A 62 -3.87 -14.71 2.18
C TYR A 62 -2.87 -13.68 2.71
N ILE A 63 -1.57 -13.91 2.49
CA ILE A 63 -0.50 -12.96 2.74
C ILE A 63 -0.14 -12.28 1.42
N VAL A 64 -0.28 -10.96 1.37
CA VAL A 64 0.04 -10.15 0.18
C VAL A 64 1.14 -9.16 0.53
N LEU A 65 2.25 -9.24 -0.19
CA LEU A 65 3.32 -8.26 -0.24
C LEU A 65 3.06 -7.28 -1.40
N ASP A 66 3.73 -6.13 -1.35
CA ASP A 66 3.41 -4.94 -2.14
C ASP A 66 4.72 -4.44 -2.81
N ASP A 67 4.80 -4.45 -4.14
CA ASP A 67 6.02 -4.06 -4.91
C ASP A 67 7.30 -4.89 -4.62
N MET A 68 7.18 -6.12 -4.11
CA MET A 68 8.27 -7.10 -4.09
C MET A 68 8.37 -7.80 -5.45
N GLY A 69 9.57 -8.03 -5.98
CA GLY A 69 9.78 -8.75 -7.24
C GLY A 69 10.14 -10.23 -7.07
N PHE A 70 10.09 -10.97 -8.19
CA PHE A 70 10.36 -12.41 -8.28
C PHE A 70 11.56 -12.92 -7.47
N SER A 71 12.69 -12.20 -7.49
CA SER A 71 13.96 -12.68 -6.92
C SER A 71 14.27 -12.22 -5.50
N ASP A 72 13.38 -11.47 -4.84
CA ASP A 72 13.68 -10.85 -3.53
C ASP A 72 13.62 -11.83 -2.35
N LEU A 73 12.98 -12.99 -2.50
CA LEU A 73 12.97 -14.07 -1.50
C LEU A 73 14.21 -14.97 -1.61
N GLY A 74 14.76 -15.43 -0.48
CA GLY A 74 15.89 -16.36 -0.44
C GLY A 74 15.63 -17.66 -1.20
N THR A 75 14.43 -18.22 -1.04
CA THR A 75 13.92 -19.39 -1.79
C THR A 75 13.65 -19.14 -3.29
N TYR A 76 13.77 -17.88 -3.74
CA TYR A 76 13.76 -17.46 -5.15
C TYR A 76 15.11 -16.83 -5.58
N GLY A 77 16.20 -17.08 -4.82
CA GLY A 77 17.58 -16.75 -5.20
C GLY A 77 18.19 -15.52 -4.52
N SER A 78 17.46 -14.83 -3.64
CA SER A 78 17.93 -13.63 -2.95
C SER A 78 19.06 -13.90 -1.94
N GLU A 79 19.82 -12.85 -1.67
CA GLU A 79 20.66 -12.67 -0.47
C GLU A 79 19.92 -11.97 0.69
N ILE A 80 18.72 -11.44 0.44
CA ILE A 80 17.83 -10.90 1.47
C ILE A 80 17.35 -12.05 2.36
N LYS A 81 17.36 -11.81 3.68
CA LYS A 81 17.05 -12.79 4.72
C LYS A 81 15.54 -12.90 4.90
N THR A 82 14.93 -13.88 4.23
CA THR A 82 13.50 -14.23 4.38
C THR A 82 13.29 -15.61 5.04
N PRO A 83 13.93 -15.91 6.20
CA PRO A 83 13.98 -17.26 6.77
C PRO A 83 12.65 -17.80 7.30
N ASN A 84 11.56 -17.05 7.29
CA ASN A 84 10.24 -17.54 7.70
C ASN A 84 9.34 -17.81 6.48
N ILE A 85 9.40 -16.95 5.45
CA ILE A 85 8.83 -17.25 4.13
C ILE A 85 9.52 -18.48 3.52
N ASP A 86 10.85 -18.59 3.67
CA ASP A 86 11.63 -19.74 3.19
C ASP A 86 11.22 -21.06 3.89
N LYS A 87 10.80 -21.02 5.16
CA LYS A 87 10.25 -22.19 5.87
C LYS A 87 8.87 -22.60 5.36
N LEU A 88 8.01 -21.62 5.02
CA LEU A 88 6.70 -21.88 4.42
C LEU A 88 6.88 -22.54 3.05
N ALA A 89 7.75 -21.99 2.20
CA ALA A 89 8.14 -22.59 0.93
C ALA A 89 8.70 -24.01 1.09
N ALA A 90 9.65 -24.21 2.02
CA ALA A 90 10.27 -25.51 2.28
C ALA A 90 9.32 -26.57 2.91
N ASN A 91 8.10 -26.18 3.32
CA ASN A 91 7.06 -27.08 3.81
C ASN A 91 5.76 -26.95 2.99
N GLY A 92 5.86 -26.47 1.76
CA GLY A 92 4.75 -26.30 0.83
C GLY A 92 5.22 -26.38 -0.61
N LEU A 93 4.51 -25.69 -1.51
CA LEU A 93 4.79 -25.61 -2.94
C LEU A 93 5.18 -24.18 -3.33
N ARG A 94 6.17 -24.05 -4.22
CA ARG A 94 6.57 -22.81 -4.89
C ARG A 94 6.13 -22.85 -6.35
N TYR A 95 5.42 -21.83 -6.83
CA TYR A 95 5.11 -21.68 -8.24
C TYR A 95 6.06 -20.64 -8.84
N ASN A 96 6.66 -20.94 -10.00
CA ASN A 96 7.53 -20.01 -10.73
C ASN A 96 6.81 -19.36 -11.93
N ASN A 97 5.79 -20.02 -12.47
CA ASN A 97 4.96 -19.58 -13.59
C ASN A 97 3.66 -18.91 -13.10
N PHE A 98 3.70 -18.25 -11.93
CA PHE A 98 2.59 -17.43 -11.41
C PHE A 98 2.55 -16.05 -12.08
N THR A 99 1.37 -15.46 -12.19
CA THR A 99 1.16 -14.16 -12.85
C THR A 99 0.12 -13.29 -12.12
N THR A 100 0.51 -12.08 -11.75
CA THR A 100 -0.38 -11.04 -11.22
C THR A 100 -0.83 -10.08 -12.32
N CYS A 101 -1.79 -9.20 -12.03
CA CYS A 101 -1.96 -8.00 -12.83
C CYS A 101 -0.73 -7.08 -12.61
N PRO A 102 -0.42 -6.14 -13.52
CA PRO A 102 0.82 -5.35 -13.48
C PRO A 102 0.82 -4.22 -12.45
N VAL A 103 -0.30 -3.97 -11.75
CA VAL A 103 -0.41 -3.00 -10.64
C VAL A 103 -1.39 -3.46 -9.56
N CYS A 104 -1.18 -2.98 -8.34
CA CYS A 104 -1.84 -3.38 -7.09
C CYS A 104 -3.38 -3.51 -7.06
N SER A 105 -4.18 -2.45 -7.28
CA SER A 105 -5.66 -2.56 -7.14
C SER A 105 -6.27 -3.62 -8.08
N PRO A 106 -5.91 -3.69 -9.38
CA PRO A 106 -6.25 -4.81 -10.27
C PRO A 106 -5.96 -6.19 -9.67
N THR A 107 -4.73 -6.44 -9.20
CA THR A 107 -4.36 -7.75 -8.64
C THR A 107 -5.18 -8.08 -7.40
N ARG A 108 -5.39 -7.10 -6.51
CA ARG A 108 -6.17 -7.27 -5.27
C ARG A 108 -7.64 -7.54 -5.57
N ALA A 109 -8.21 -6.89 -6.59
CA ALA A 109 -9.56 -7.16 -7.06
C ALA A 109 -9.67 -8.57 -7.68
N SER A 110 -8.73 -8.99 -8.53
CA SER A 110 -8.70 -10.33 -9.13
C SER A 110 -8.55 -11.42 -8.08
N LEU A 111 -7.61 -11.25 -7.13
CA LEU A 111 -7.38 -12.16 -6.01
C LEU A 111 -8.65 -12.34 -5.18
N LEU A 112 -9.27 -11.24 -4.76
CA LEU A 112 -10.44 -11.26 -3.88
C LEU A 112 -11.73 -11.73 -4.57
N THR A 113 -11.78 -11.83 -5.90
CA THR A 113 -13.00 -12.17 -6.65
C THR A 113 -12.91 -13.39 -7.56
N GLY A 114 -11.72 -13.91 -7.85
CA GLY A 114 -11.50 -15.02 -8.78
C GLY A 114 -11.78 -14.69 -10.26
N ARG A 115 -11.75 -13.40 -10.61
CA ARG A 115 -12.28 -12.85 -11.87
C ARG A 115 -11.36 -11.77 -12.44
N ASP A 116 -11.43 -11.57 -13.75
CA ASP A 116 -10.66 -10.53 -14.45
C ASP A 116 -10.89 -9.12 -13.87
N ASN A 117 -9.83 -8.32 -13.80
CA ASN A 117 -9.85 -7.00 -13.17
C ASN A 117 -10.69 -5.98 -13.95
N ASN A 118 -10.75 -6.06 -15.28
CA ASN A 118 -11.58 -5.18 -16.10
C ASN A 118 -13.06 -5.52 -15.90
N ALA A 119 -13.43 -6.80 -15.94
CA ALA A 119 -14.80 -7.26 -15.79
C ALA A 119 -15.41 -6.89 -14.42
N VAL A 120 -14.61 -6.85 -13.35
CA VAL A 120 -15.10 -6.46 -12.02
C VAL A 120 -15.13 -4.95 -11.76
N GLY A 121 -14.64 -4.11 -12.68
CA GLY A 121 -14.63 -2.63 -12.55
C GLY A 121 -13.30 -2.01 -12.12
N MET A 122 -12.23 -2.81 -12.08
CA MET A 122 -10.87 -2.44 -11.66
C MET A 122 -9.85 -2.57 -12.82
N GLY A 123 -10.20 -2.08 -14.01
CA GLY A 123 -9.29 -1.94 -15.16
C GLY A 123 -8.16 -0.92 -14.96
N ASN A 124 -7.99 -0.40 -13.73
CA ASN A 124 -6.96 0.53 -13.31
C ASN A 124 -6.86 0.56 -11.77
N LEU A 125 -6.02 1.44 -11.19
CA LEU A 125 -6.05 1.71 -9.75
C LEU A 125 -7.40 2.28 -9.29
N ALA A 126 -7.72 2.08 -8.01
CA ALA A 126 -8.92 2.59 -7.36
C ALA A 126 -9.06 4.13 -7.42
N ASP A 127 -7.94 4.84 -7.57
CA ASP A 127 -7.78 6.27 -7.81
C ASP A 127 -8.33 6.79 -9.16
N ILE A 128 -8.75 5.88 -10.03
CA ILE A 128 -9.12 6.18 -11.42
C ILE A 128 -10.52 5.63 -11.69
N ASP A 129 -11.49 6.54 -11.59
CA ASP A 129 -12.88 6.33 -11.97
C ASP A 129 -13.22 7.13 -13.23
N PHE A 130 -13.73 6.45 -14.26
CA PHE A 130 -14.16 7.04 -15.53
C PHE A 130 -15.70 7.14 -15.65
N GLY A 131 -16.44 6.90 -14.58
CA GLY A 131 -17.90 7.05 -14.48
C GLY A 131 -18.68 5.89 -15.09
N GLU A 132 -20.00 5.86 -14.88
CA GLU A 132 -20.87 4.72 -15.23
C GLU A 132 -20.83 4.30 -16.71
N THR A 133 -20.43 5.22 -17.60
CA THR A 133 -20.24 4.95 -19.03
C THR A 133 -19.01 4.10 -19.35
N VAL A 134 -18.12 3.85 -18.37
CA VAL A 134 -16.94 2.98 -18.49
C VAL A 134 -16.94 1.99 -17.31
N PRO A 135 -17.85 0.99 -17.31
CA PRO A 135 -18.08 0.14 -16.14
C PRO A 135 -16.85 -0.69 -15.73
N SER A 136 -15.92 -0.95 -16.65
CA SER A 136 -14.65 -1.63 -16.37
C SER A 136 -13.60 -0.76 -15.67
N ILE A 137 -13.84 0.55 -15.49
CA ILE A 137 -12.92 1.50 -14.82
C ILE A 137 -13.73 2.41 -13.88
N ARG A 138 -14.22 1.82 -12.79
CA ARG A 138 -15.02 2.50 -11.74
C ARG A 138 -14.28 2.65 -10.40
N GLY A 139 -13.04 2.16 -10.33
CA GLY A 139 -12.19 2.18 -9.13
C GLY A 139 -12.67 1.27 -8.00
N ARG A 140 -13.49 0.25 -8.30
CA ARG A 140 -14.18 -0.59 -7.31
C ARG A 140 -14.54 -1.97 -7.87
N ILE A 141 -14.78 -2.91 -6.97
CA ILE A 141 -15.39 -4.21 -7.28
C ILE A 141 -16.91 -4.06 -7.39
N THR A 142 -17.47 -4.41 -8.55
CA THR A 142 -18.92 -4.48 -8.81
C THR A 142 -19.62 -5.54 -7.95
N ASP A 143 -20.88 -5.31 -7.58
CA ASP A 143 -21.67 -6.22 -6.74
C ASP A 143 -22.15 -7.49 -7.48
N ARG A 144 -21.84 -7.59 -8.78
CA ARG A 144 -21.92 -8.82 -9.58
C ARG A 144 -20.68 -9.74 -9.43
N ALA A 145 -19.70 -9.33 -8.63
CA ALA A 145 -18.47 -10.06 -8.38
C ALA A 145 -18.23 -10.22 -6.87
N ALA A 146 -19.08 -11.01 -6.22
CA ALA A 146 -18.99 -11.30 -4.79
C ALA A 146 -17.60 -11.85 -4.42
N THR A 147 -17.02 -11.27 -3.37
CA THR A 147 -15.65 -11.57 -2.94
C THR A 147 -15.54 -12.94 -2.25
N VAL A 148 -14.32 -13.48 -2.19
CA VAL A 148 -14.01 -14.68 -1.39
C VAL A 148 -14.42 -14.49 0.08
N ALA A 149 -14.26 -13.30 0.66
CA ALA A 149 -14.77 -12.99 2.01
C ALA A 149 -16.31 -13.06 2.08
N GLN A 150 -17.02 -12.48 1.13
CA GLN A 150 -18.48 -12.55 1.06
C GLN A 150 -18.98 -14.01 0.95
N ILE A 151 -18.35 -14.82 0.09
CA ILE A 151 -18.69 -16.23 -0.15
C ILE A 151 -18.36 -17.10 1.09
N LEU A 152 -17.16 -16.96 1.66
CA LEU A 152 -16.73 -17.72 2.83
C LEU A 152 -17.55 -17.38 4.08
N LYS A 153 -17.92 -16.10 4.28
CA LYS A 153 -18.82 -15.68 5.37
C LYS A 153 -20.18 -16.36 5.28
N THR A 154 -20.81 -16.40 4.10
CA THR A 154 -22.04 -17.19 3.89
C THR A 154 -21.84 -18.70 4.00
N SER A 155 -20.60 -19.18 3.89
CA SER A 155 -20.22 -20.60 4.04
C SER A 155 -19.83 -20.99 5.48
N GLY A 156 -20.03 -20.08 6.45
CA GLY A 156 -19.83 -20.31 7.88
C GLY A 156 -18.46 -19.92 8.44
N TYR A 157 -17.60 -19.28 7.66
CA TYR A 157 -16.32 -18.73 8.16
C TYR A 157 -16.55 -17.46 8.99
N SER A 158 -15.56 -17.09 9.81
CA SER A 158 -15.36 -15.68 10.18
C SER A 158 -14.31 -15.03 9.30
N THR A 159 -14.51 -13.77 8.94
CA THR A 159 -13.70 -13.09 7.92
C THR A 159 -12.99 -11.87 8.48
N LEU A 160 -11.66 -11.89 8.44
CA LEU A 160 -10.77 -10.96 9.12
C LEU A 160 -9.83 -10.32 8.09
N ALA A 161 -9.55 -9.02 8.21
CA ALA A 161 -8.60 -8.35 7.33
C ALA A 161 -7.68 -7.39 8.09
N VAL A 162 -6.41 -7.35 7.71
CA VAL A 162 -5.45 -6.33 8.16
C VAL A 162 -4.64 -5.76 6.98
N GLY A 163 -4.34 -4.47 7.04
CA GLY A 163 -3.42 -3.78 6.13
C GLY A 163 -4.06 -3.08 4.93
N LYS A 164 -3.38 -3.13 3.77
CA LYS A 164 -3.73 -2.37 2.57
C LYS A 164 -4.97 -2.93 1.86
N TRP A 165 -6.03 -2.13 1.78
CA TRP A 165 -7.23 -2.47 1.03
C TRP A 165 -7.12 -2.12 -0.46
N HIS A 166 -7.00 -0.83 -0.78
CA HIS A 166 -6.81 -0.27 -2.13
C HIS A 166 -7.74 -0.79 -3.25
N VAL A 167 -8.97 -1.19 -2.91
CA VAL A 167 -10.04 -1.54 -3.88
C VAL A 167 -11.36 -0.78 -3.65
N ALA A 168 -11.30 0.32 -2.89
CA ALA A 168 -12.38 1.30 -2.70
C ALA A 168 -12.05 2.60 -3.47
N PRO A 169 -13.01 3.26 -4.15
CA PRO A 169 -12.73 4.52 -4.84
C PRO A 169 -12.31 5.59 -3.85
N THR A 170 -11.16 6.23 -4.07
CA THR A 170 -10.60 7.20 -3.12
C THR A 170 -11.54 8.39 -2.90
N HIS A 171 -12.29 8.80 -3.92
CA HIS A 171 -13.35 9.82 -3.79
C HIS A 171 -14.61 9.41 -2.99
N GLN A 172 -14.63 8.20 -2.42
CA GLN A 172 -15.64 7.72 -1.46
C GLN A 172 -15.03 7.31 -0.10
N ILE A 173 -13.73 7.51 0.11
CA ILE A 173 -13.07 7.31 1.40
C ILE A 173 -13.34 8.56 2.27
N THR A 174 -14.52 8.59 2.90
CA THR A 174 -15.01 9.73 3.70
C THR A 174 -15.54 9.30 5.06
N PRO A 175 -15.51 10.17 6.09
CA PRO A 175 -16.01 9.86 7.43
C PRO A 175 -17.55 9.82 7.51
N ALA A 176 -18.25 10.01 6.38
CA ALA A 176 -19.69 9.89 6.23
C ALA A 176 -20.11 8.80 5.22
N GLY A 177 -19.16 7.97 4.75
CA GLY A 177 -19.38 6.99 3.70
C GLY A 177 -19.45 7.60 2.29
N PRO A 178 -20.04 6.90 1.30
CA PRO A 178 -20.67 5.59 1.41
C PRO A 178 -19.64 4.48 1.68
N PHE A 179 -19.94 3.59 2.63
CA PHE A 179 -19.02 2.54 3.07
C PHE A 179 -19.07 1.28 2.19
N ASP A 180 -19.80 1.33 1.08
CA ASP A 180 -20.22 0.18 0.25
C ASP A 180 -19.07 -0.60 -0.41
N TYR A 181 -17.90 0.05 -0.54
CA TYR A 181 -16.68 -0.54 -1.11
C TYR A 181 -15.57 -0.70 -0.06
N TRP A 182 -15.83 -0.41 1.22
CA TRP A 182 -14.90 -0.65 2.32
C TRP A 182 -14.90 -2.15 2.71
N PRO A 183 -13.88 -2.66 3.42
CA PRO A 183 -13.72 -4.09 3.70
C PRO A 183 -14.95 -4.79 4.30
N LEU A 184 -15.65 -4.14 5.23
CA LEU A 184 -16.82 -4.73 5.89
C LEU A 184 -18.00 -4.96 4.93
N ALA A 185 -18.27 -4.01 4.02
CA ALA A 185 -19.29 -4.17 2.98
C ALA A 185 -18.89 -5.27 1.98
N LYS A 186 -17.60 -5.37 1.66
CA LYS A 186 -17.02 -6.39 0.79
C LYS A 186 -16.62 -7.69 1.52
N GLY A 187 -17.29 -7.98 2.64
CA GLY A 187 -17.43 -9.32 3.21
C GLY A 187 -16.67 -9.61 4.50
N PHE A 188 -15.81 -8.69 4.96
CA PHE A 188 -15.10 -8.87 6.22
C PHE A 188 -16.01 -8.58 7.44
N GLU A 189 -15.72 -9.22 8.56
CA GLU A 189 -16.36 -8.97 9.87
C GLU A 189 -15.51 -8.02 10.73
N ARG A 190 -14.20 -7.96 10.51
CA ARG A 190 -13.25 -7.06 11.18
C ARG A 190 -12.20 -6.56 10.18
N PHE A 191 -11.81 -5.29 10.29
CA PHE A 191 -10.72 -4.69 9.52
C PHE A 191 -9.82 -3.80 10.37
N TYR A 192 -8.51 -3.86 10.13
CA TYR A 192 -7.55 -2.88 10.66
C TYR A 192 -6.43 -2.59 9.66
N GLY A 193 -6.35 -1.37 9.13
CA GLY A 193 -5.31 -1.04 8.15
C GLY A 193 -5.55 0.31 7.50
N TYR A 194 -5.28 0.40 6.19
CA TYR A 194 -5.45 1.65 5.42
C TYR A 194 -6.11 1.37 4.08
N LEU A 195 -6.86 2.37 3.61
CA LEU A 195 -7.73 2.20 2.44
C LEU A 195 -7.08 2.63 1.11
N ASN A 196 -6.04 3.47 1.18
CA ASN A 196 -5.33 4.07 0.04
C ASN A 196 -4.23 3.15 -0.55
N GLY A 197 -3.57 3.60 -1.62
CA GLY A 197 -2.51 2.88 -2.31
C GLY A 197 -1.15 2.86 -1.60
N GLU A 198 -0.79 3.91 -0.86
CA GLU A 198 0.41 3.99 -0.02
C GLU A 198 0.12 4.77 1.28
N THR A 199 0.99 4.62 2.28
CA THR A 199 0.89 5.32 3.59
C THR A 199 2.23 5.26 4.34
N ASP A 200 2.49 6.20 5.26
CA ASP A 200 3.70 6.19 6.08
C ASP A 200 3.72 4.99 7.05
N GLN A 201 4.90 4.43 7.35
CA GLN A 201 5.04 3.25 8.21
C GLN A 201 5.12 3.57 9.71
N ASN A 202 5.25 4.85 10.06
CA ASN A 202 5.43 5.41 11.40
C ASN A 202 4.21 6.25 11.83
N ASP A 203 3.56 6.95 10.89
CA ASP A 203 2.30 7.71 11.11
C ASP A 203 1.22 7.45 10.02
N PRO A 204 0.74 6.20 9.87
CA PRO A 204 -0.22 5.80 8.83
C PRO A 204 -1.64 6.39 8.99
N GLN A 205 -2.30 6.63 7.85
CA GLN A 205 -3.73 6.97 7.79
C GLN A 205 -4.62 5.74 8.08
N LEU A 206 -4.81 5.44 9.35
CA LEU A 206 -5.45 4.21 9.81
C LEU A 206 -6.98 4.23 9.80
N THR A 207 -7.54 3.05 9.54
CA THR A 207 -8.96 2.72 9.61
C THR A 207 -9.15 1.44 10.41
N TYR A 208 -10.05 1.48 11.39
CA TYR A 208 -10.55 0.31 12.12
C TYR A 208 -12.02 0.13 11.77
N ASP A 209 -12.35 -1.02 11.18
CA ASP A 209 -13.67 -1.35 10.64
C ASP A 209 -14.13 -0.29 9.63
N ASN A 210 -15.10 0.56 9.97
CA ASN A 210 -15.56 1.69 9.15
C ASN A 210 -15.26 3.08 9.78
N HIS A 211 -14.25 3.17 10.66
CA HIS A 211 -13.88 4.42 11.34
C HIS A 211 -12.40 4.74 11.12
N PHE A 212 -12.08 5.99 10.73
CA PHE A 212 -10.70 6.48 10.82
C PHE A 212 -10.26 6.58 12.28
N ILE A 213 -9.00 6.25 12.55
CA ILE A 213 -8.37 6.37 13.87
C ILE A 213 -6.99 7.02 13.72
N SER A 214 -6.57 7.77 14.73
CA SER A 214 -5.20 8.28 14.81
C SER A 214 -4.19 7.15 15.02
N THR A 215 -2.95 7.34 14.56
CA THR A 215 -1.83 6.44 14.85
C THR A 215 -1.69 6.18 16.35
N PRO A 216 -1.58 4.91 16.79
CA PRO A 216 -1.34 4.57 18.19
C PRO A 216 -0.06 5.24 18.72
N ASN A 217 -0.21 6.14 19.70
CA ASN A 217 0.88 6.90 20.32
C ASN A 217 1.83 5.98 21.14
N LYS A 218 2.71 5.29 20.42
CA LYS A 218 3.64 4.27 20.88
C LYS A 218 5.03 4.65 20.35
N LYS A 219 6.00 4.92 21.22
CA LYS A 219 7.35 5.28 20.79
C LYS A 219 7.97 4.15 19.96
N GLY A 220 8.36 4.45 18.72
CA GLY A 220 8.81 3.43 17.77
C GLY A 220 7.66 2.59 17.21
N TYR A 221 6.51 3.22 16.98
CA TYR A 221 5.41 2.64 16.18
C TYR A 221 5.95 2.18 14.82
N GLN A 222 5.40 1.06 14.33
CA GLN A 222 5.64 0.53 12.99
C GLN A 222 4.38 -0.19 12.51
N LEU A 223 3.87 0.18 11.34
CA LEU A 223 2.66 -0.40 10.76
C LEU A 223 2.76 -1.92 10.64
N THR A 224 3.84 -2.44 10.05
CA THR A 224 4.09 -3.87 9.80
C THR A 224 3.94 -4.76 11.04
N ALA A 225 4.46 -4.33 12.20
CA ALA A 225 4.26 -5.06 13.45
C ALA A 225 2.83 -4.91 13.97
N ASN A 226 2.23 -3.72 13.88
CA ASN A 226 0.88 -3.48 14.38
C ASN A 226 -0.19 -4.23 13.57
N LEU A 227 -0.01 -4.41 12.26
CA LEU A 227 -0.87 -5.28 11.44
C LEU A 227 -0.85 -6.72 11.96
N VAL A 228 0.31 -7.23 12.38
CA VAL A 228 0.41 -8.56 13.00
C VAL A 228 -0.12 -8.58 14.43
N ASP A 229 0.13 -7.56 15.26
CA ASP A 229 -0.48 -7.42 16.59
C ASP A 229 -2.03 -7.51 16.49
N MET A 230 -2.63 -6.89 15.46
CA MET A 230 -4.08 -6.91 15.22
C MET A 230 -4.57 -8.21 14.57
N ALA A 231 -3.78 -8.87 13.73
CA ALA A 231 -4.10 -10.19 13.20
C ALA A 231 -4.07 -11.27 14.30
N GLU A 232 -3.05 -11.25 15.17
CA GLU A 232 -2.96 -12.06 16.38
C GLU A 232 -4.20 -11.84 17.26
N GLN A 233 -4.61 -10.57 17.49
CA GLN A 233 -5.84 -10.26 18.23
C GLN A 233 -7.11 -10.78 17.52
N PHE A 234 -7.33 -10.49 16.24
CA PHE A 234 -8.56 -10.86 15.54
C PHE A 234 -8.74 -12.39 15.47
N VAL A 235 -7.65 -13.15 15.32
CA VAL A 235 -7.68 -14.61 15.44
C VAL A 235 -7.91 -15.04 16.89
N THR A 236 -7.31 -14.37 17.89
CA THR A 236 -7.57 -14.64 19.32
C THR A 236 -9.06 -14.50 19.65
N ASP A 237 -9.67 -13.37 19.27
CA ASP A 237 -11.11 -13.09 19.44
C ASP A 237 -11.94 -14.24 18.83
N GLN A 238 -11.62 -14.61 17.57
CA GLN A 238 -12.38 -15.59 16.81
C GLN A 238 -12.30 -17.00 17.39
N VAL A 239 -11.10 -17.54 17.67
CA VAL A 239 -10.94 -18.91 18.18
C VAL A 239 -11.38 -19.05 19.63
N SER A 240 -11.33 -17.97 20.42
CA SER A 240 -11.77 -17.98 21.83
C SER A 240 -13.30 -17.95 21.98
N VAL A 241 -14.00 -17.28 21.07
CA VAL A 241 -15.46 -17.09 21.13
C VAL A 241 -16.21 -18.04 20.19
N THR A 242 -15.59 -18.48 19.09
CA THR A 242 -16.22 -19.33 18.06
C THR A 242 -15.28 -20.44 17.55
N PRO A 243 -14.72 -21.30 18.42
CA PRO A 243 -13.73 -22.33 18.02
C PRO A 243 -14.22 -23.31 16.94
N ASP A 244 -15.53 -23.54 16.83
CA ASP A 244 -16.13 -24.42 15.81
C ASP A 244 -16.25 -23.76 14.41
N LYS A 245 -15.99 -22.45 14.29
CA LYS A 245 -15.93 -21.73 13.01
C LYS A 245 -14.48 -21.69 12.52
N PRO A 246 -14.21 -21.99 11.24
CA PRO A 246 -12.93 -21.64 10.62
C PRO A 246 -12.85 -20.13 10.36
N PHE A 247 -11.63 -19.60 10.19
CA PHE A 247 -11.40 -18.22 9.78
C PHE A 247 -10.78 -18.08 8.39
N PHE A 248 -11.10 -16.97 7.72
CA PHE A 248 -10.35 -16.42 6.60
C PHE A 248 -9.69 -15.11 7.05
N LEU A 249 -8.37 -15.01 6.91
CA LEU A 249 -7.59 -13.83 7.26
C LEU A 249 -6.86 -13.28 6.03
N TYR A 250 -7.16 -12.03 5.66
CA TYR A 250 -6.43 -11.28 4.64
C TYR A 250 -5.36 -10.42 5.33
N VAL A 251 -4.08 -10.68 5.05
CA VAL A 251 -2.92 -9.96 5.60
C VAL A 251 -2.20 -9.24 4.46
N ALA A 252 -2.58 -7.99 4.22
CA ALA A 252 -2.05 -7.18 3.13
C ALA A 252 -0.99 -6.20 3.65
N PHE A 253 0.27 -6.60 3.64
CA PHE A 253 1.35 -5.72 4.06
C PHE A 253 1.51 -4.53 3.12
N SER A 254 2.05 -3.44 3.69
CA SER A 254 2.60 -2.27 3.01
C SER A 254 4.02 -2.51 2.48
N ALA A 255 4.65 -3.61 2.86
CA ALA A 255 6.03 -3.92 2.50
C ALA A 255 6.10 -4.69 1.19
N THR A 256 7.00 -4.37 0.26
CA THR A 256 8.04 -3.32 0.25
C THR A 256 7.67 -2.11 -0.63
N HIS A 257 6.45 -1.60 -0.51
CA HIS A 257 6.01 -0.39 -1.20
C HIS A 257 6.68 0.86 -0.60
N SER A 258 6.65 1.97 -1.36
CA SER A 258 6.97 3.29 -0.84
C SER A 258 5.96 3.77 0.22
N PRO A 259 6.38 4.64 1.16
CA PRO A 259 7.77 5.03 1.43
C PRO A 259 8.56 3.88 2.08
N LEU A 260 9.76 3.60 1.57
CA LEU A 260 10.64 2.55 2.10
C LEU A 260 11.18 2.95 3.47
N GLN A 261 10.58 2.40 4.53
CA GLN A 261 10.88 2.74 5.92
C GLN A 261 10.94 1.46 6.76
N ALA A 262 11.96 1.33 7.61
CA ALA A 262 12.12 0.13 8.44
C ALA A 262 12.92 0.41 9.74
N PRO A 263 12.78 -0.43 10.78
CA PRO A 263 13.55 -0.26 12.00
C PRO A 263 15.05 -0.44 11.70
N LYS A 264 15.86 0.58 12.01
CA LYS A 264 17.30 0.67 11.67
C LYS A 264 18.09 -0.64 11.90
N LYS A 265 17.78 -1.40 12.95
CA LYS A 265 18.41 -2.69 13.26
C LYS A 265 18.33 -3.75 12.14
N PHE A 266 17.33 -3.68 11.25
CA PHE A 266 17.19 -4.57 10.09
C PHE A 266 17.92 -4.02 8.87
N ILE A 267 17.85 -2.70 8.64
CA ILE A 267 18.62 -1.99 7.61
C ILE A 267 20.13 -2.23 7.82
N ASP A 268 20.58 -2.15 9.07
CA ASP A 268 21.98 -2.35 9.47
C ASP A 268 22.50 -3.78 9.22
N MET A 269 21.62 -4.76 8.95
CA MET A 269 22.02 -6.14 8.59
C MET A 269 22.60 -6.26 7.18
N TYR A 270 22.55 -5.19 6.38
CA TYR A 270 22.96 -5.13 4.97
C TYR A 270 24.15 -4.18 4.71
N ASN A 271 24.78 -3.68 5.77
CA ASN A 271 26.06 -2.95 5.67
C ASN A 271 27.11 -3.83 4.96
N GLY A 272 27.69 -3.34 3.86
CA GLY A 272 28.69 -4.05 3.05
C GLY A 272 28.14 -5.10 2.06
N VAL A 273 26.84 -5.45 2.12
CA VAL A 273 26.26 -6.50 1.24
C VAL A 273 26.14 -6.00 -0.21
N TYR A 274 25.76 -4.74 -0.39
CA TYR A 274 25.39 -4.15 -1.68
C TYR A 274 26.46 -3.23 -2.29
N ASP A 275 27.67 -3.22 -1.73
CA ASP A 275 28.79 -2.37 -2.18
C ASP A 275 29.28 -2.77 -3.60
N LYS A 276 29.13 -4.06 -3.92
CA LYS A 276 29.41 -4.67 -5.24
C LYS A 276 28.37 -4.36 -6.32
N GLY A 277 27.18 -3.90 -5.93
CA GLY A 277 26.21 -3.30 -6.84
C GLY A 277 25.27 -4.24 -7.59
N TRP A 278 24.38 -3.62 -8.36
CA TRP A 278 23.26 -4.31 -9.00
C TRP A 278 23.66 -5.29 -10.10
N ASP A 279 24.72 -5.03 -10.87
CA ASP A 279 25.12 -5.94 -11.95
C ASP A 279 25.61 -7.29 -11.38
N GLU A 280 26.49 -7.29 -10.36
CA GLU A 280 26.98 -8.51 -9.72
C GLU A 280 25.89 -9.23 -8.91
N ILE A 281 25.09 -8.51 -8.12
CA ILE A 281 23.98 -9.13 -7.35
C ILE A 281 22.98 -9.78 -8.31
N ARG A 282 22.69 -9.17 -9.47
CA ARG A 282 21.77 -9.73 -10.48
C ARG A 282 22.26 -11.03 -11.08
N GLU A 283 23.55 -11.10 -11.43
CA GLU A 283 24.18 -12.35 -11.88
C GLU A 283 24.21 -13.40 -10.75
N GLU A 284 24.47 -13.01 -9.50
CA GLU A 284 24.39 -13.94 -8.36
C GLU A 284 22.97 -14.49 -8.15
N ARG A 285 21.94 -13.64 -8.08
CA ARG A 285 20.55 -14.09 -7.88
C ARG A 285 20.12 -15.02 -9.00
N PHE A 286 20.44 -14.70 -10.25
CA PHE A 286 20.20 -15.57 -11.41
C PHE A 286 20.90 -16.93 -11.29
N ASN A 287 22.20 -16.95 -10.95
CA ASN A 287 22.94 -18.20 -10.75
C ASN A 287 22.41 -19.02 -9.55
N ARG A 288 21.96 -18.36 -8.47
CA ARG A 288 21.27 -19.02 -7.35
C ARG A 288 19.91 -19.58 -7.78
N GLN A 289 19.13 -18.86 -8.58
CA GLN A 289 17.84 -19.33 -9.10
C GLN A 289 18.00 -20.64 -9.91
N LYS A 290 18.96 -20.69 -10.82
CA LYS A 290 19.27 -21.90 -11.60
C LYS A 290 19.74 -23.05 -10.71
N LYS A 291 20.55 -22.77 -9.68
CA LYS A 291 21.00 -23.76 -8.68
C LYS A 291 19.87 -24.27 -7.77
N LEU A 292 18.87 -23.45 -7.49
CA LEU A 292 17.69 -23.78 -6.67
C LEU A 292 16.59 -24.51 -7.46
N GLY A 293 16.71 -24.63 -8.79
CA GLY A 293 15.67 -25.19 -9.66
C GLY A 293 14.40 -24.34 -9.77
N ILE A 294 14.42 -23.08 -9.27
CA ILE A 294 13.23 -22.21 -9.32
C ILE A 294 13.03 -21.56 -10.70
N ILE A 295 14.07 -21.54 -11.55
CA ILE A 295 13.95 -21.23 -12.98
C ILE A 295 14.62 -22.34 -13.83
N PRO A 296 14.26 -22.52 -15.11
CA PRO A 296 14.83 -23.57 -15.96
C PRO A 296 16.36 -23.50 -16.12
N ALA A 297 17.00 -24.66 -16.28
CA ALA A 297 18.46 -24.75 -16.46
C ALA A 297 18.96 -24.11 -17.78
N ASN A 298 18.11 -24.04 -18.80
CA ASN A 298 18.35 -23.33 -20.06
C ASN A 298 17.97 -21.84 -20.01
N ALA A 299 17.32 -21.36 -18.93
CA ALA A 299 16.92 -19.95 -18.85
C ALA A 299 18.14 -19.03 -18.99
N GLU A 300 17.94 -17.90 -19.67
CA GLU A 300 18.93 -16.83 -19.86
C GLU A 300 18.60 -15.62 -18.98
N LEU A 301 19.61 -14.81 -18.67
CA LEU A 301 19.40 -13.54 -17.99
C LEU A 301 19.07 -12.46 -19.02
N THR A 302 18.04 -11.66 -18.79
CA THR A 302 17.73 -10.56 -19.72
C THR A 302 18.81 -9.49 -19.69
N ALA A 303 19.06 -8.85 -20.85
CA ALA A 303 19.93 -7.68 -20.93
C ALA A 303 19.48 -6.57 -19.95
N ARG A 304 20.45 -5.84 -19.37
CA ARG A 304 20.18 -4.70 -18.47
C ARG A 304 19.25 -3.68 -19.14
N ASP A 305 18.28 -3.13 -18.39
CA ASP A 305 17.41 -2.06 -18.87
C ASP A 305 18.24 -0.88 -19.39
N PRO A 306 17.97 -0.35 -20.60
CA PRO A 306 18.83 0.63 -21.25
C PRO A 306 18.94 1.97 -20.51
N ASN A 307 18.05 2.26 -19.56
CA ASN A 307 18.11 3.46 -18.71
C ASN A 307 19.00 3.25 -17.48
N VAL A 308 19.32 2.00 -17.11
CA VAL A 308 20.16 1.67 -15.95
C VAL A 308 21.64 1.69 -16.36
N LYS A 309 22.42 2.57 -15.72
CA LYS A 309 23.88 2.63 -15.87
C LYS A 309 24.54 1.31 -15.44
N PRO A 310 25.66 0.89 -16.03
CA PRO A 310 26.56 -0.08 -15.40
C PRO A 310 26.96 0.42 -14.00
N TRP A 311 27.04 -0.47 -13.02
CA TRP A 311 27.45 -0.12 -11.65
C TRP A 311 28.82 0.55 -11.64
N ASP A 312 29.79 0.04 -12.39
CA ASP A 312 31.14 0.61 -12.46
C ASP A 312 31.26 1.93 -13.24
N ASN A 313 30.20 2.33 -13.93
CA ASN A 313 30.10 3.68 -14.50
C ASN A 313 29.44 4.68 -13.52
N LEU A 314 29.07 4.26 -12.31
CA LEU A 314 28.63 5.16 -11.23
C LEU A 314 29.83 5.78 -10.51
N LEU A 315 29.72 7.07 -10.21
CA LEU A 315 30.63 7.78 -9.32
C LEU A 315 30.57 7.17 -7.90
N PRO A 316 31.66 7.25 -7.09
CA PRO A 316 31.67 6.69 -5.73
C PRO A 316 30.56 7.23 -4.80
N ASN A 317 30.03 8.41 -5.11
CA ASN A 317 28.91 9.03 -4.40
C ASN A 317 27.54 8.53 -4.87
N GLU A 318 27.38 8.24 -6.17
CA GLU A 318 26.19 7.54 -6.70
C GLU A 318 26.11 6.13 -6.09
N LYS A 319 27.23 5.37 -6.11
CA LYS A 319 27.30 4.03 -5.50
C LYS A 319 26.81 4.04 -4.05
N LYS A 320 27.34 4.92 -3.19
CA LYS A 320 26.93 5.04 -1.77
C LYS A 320 25.43 5.29 -1.57
N VAL A 321 24.84 6.20 -2.35
CA VAL A 321 23.41 6.52 -2.23
C VAL A 321 22.57 5.34 -2.71
N CYS A 322 22.90 4.75 -3.87
CA CYS A 322 22.20 3.58 -4.38
C CYS A 322 22.30 2.37 -3.44
N THR A 323 23.48 2.09 -2.87
CA THR A 323 23.69 1.06 -1.84
C THR A 323 22.82 1.30 -0.61
N ARG A 324 22.70 2.56 -0.14
CA ARG A 324 21.87 2.89 1.03
C ARG A 324 20.39 2.59 0.80
N PHE A 325 19.83 2.93 -0.35
CA PHE A 325 18.43 2.62 -0.66
C PHE A 325 18.14 1.11 -0.64
N GLU A 326 19.03 0.28 -1.18
CA GLU A 326 18.84 -1.18 -1.18
C GLU A 326 18.96 -1.79 0.23
N GLN A 327 19.85 -1.28 1.08
CA GLN A 327 19.90 -1.67 2.49
C GLN A 327 18.56 -1.43 3.21
N VAL A 328 17.84 -0.36 2.83
CA VAL A 328 16.51 -0.07 3.38
C VAL A 328 15.47 -1.05 2.84
N PHE A 329 15.44 -1.29 1.53
CA PHE A 329 14.54 -2.26 0.88
C PHE A 329 14.71 -3.67 1.48
N ALA A 330 15.94 -4.20 1.49
CA ALA A 330 16.29 -5.49 2.08
C ALA A 330 15.98 -5.54 3.60
N GLY A 331 16.25 -4.45 4.32
CA GLY A 331 15.90 -4.31 5.74
C GLY A 331 14.38 -4.36 6.00
N TYR A 332 13.58 -3.77 5.12
CA TYR A 332 12.12 -3.73 5.21
C TYR A 332 11.49 -5.09 4.91
N LEU A 333 11.97 -5.81 3.89
CA LEU A 333 11.55 -7.19 3.61
C LEU A 333 11.94 -8.14 4.75
N THR A 334 13.17 -8.01 5.29
CA THR A 334 13.63 -8.80 6.46
C THR A 334 12.79 -8.54 7.71
N TYR A 335 12.40 -7.29 7.94
CA TYR A 335 11.51 -6.93 9.04
C TYR A 335 10.12 -7.55 8.88
N THR A 336 9.59 -7.56 7.66
CA THR A 336 8.28 -8.12 7.30
C THR A 336 8.28 -9.64 7.41
N ASP A 337 9.31 -10.33 6.91
CA ASP A 337 9.52 -11.76 7.15
C ASP A 337 9.54 -12.08 8.66
N ASN A 338 10.18 -11.24 9.48
CA ASN A 338 10.16 -11.42 10.93
C ASN A 338 8.75 -11.25 11.54
N GLN A 339 7.86 -10.44 10.94
CA GLN A 339 6.47 -10.33 11.40
C GLN A 339 5.60 -11.48 10.89
N ILE A 340 5.84 -11.99 9.67
CA ILE A 340 5.25 -13.23 9.16
C ILE A 340 5.67 -14.42 10.05
N GLY A 341 6.95 -14.46 10.47
CA GLY A 341 7.46 -15.41 11.45
C GLY A 341 6.63 -15.43 12.73
N ARG A 342 6.46 -14.25 13.38
CA ARG A 342 5.58 -14.09 14.55
C ARG A 342 4.18 -14.66 14.31
N LEU A 343 3.51 -14.25 13.23
CA LEU A 343 2.15 -14.71 12.93
C LEU A 343 2.08 -16.23 12.81
N THR A 344 3.04 -16.86 12.11
CA THR A 344 3.07 -18.33 12.02
C THR A 344 3.38 -19.01 13.35
N ASP A 345 4.25 -18.45 14.19
CA ASP A 345 4.59 -19.01 15.50
C ASP A 345 3.45 -18.85 16.51
N TYR A 346 2.70 -17.74 16.45
CA TYR A 346 1.44 -17.57 17.15
C TYR A 346 0.41 -18.62 16.72
N LEU A 347 0.21 -18.83 15.42
CA LEU A 347 -0.72 -19.85 14.89
C LEU A 347 -0.35 -21.27 15.33
N LYS A 348 0.94 -21.57 15.52
CA LYS A 348 1.41 -22.84 16.10
C LYS A 348 1.09 -22.92 17.59
N ALA A 349 1.34 -21.84 18.34
CA ALA A 349 1.07 -21.77 19.77
C ALA A 349 -0.43 -21.93 20.12
N ILE A 350 -1.34 -21.48 19.26
CA ILE A 350 -2.80 -21.69 19.40
C ILE A 350 -3.33 -22.93 18.65
N GLY A 351 -2.46 -23.78 18.11
CA GLY A 351 -2.83 -25.05 17.46
C GLY A 351 -3.59 -24.94 16.14
N GLN A 352 -3.58 -23.78 15.47
CA GLN A 352 -4.29 -23.55 14.21
C GLN A 352 -3.44 -23.79 12.95
N PHE A 353 -2.11 -23.72 13.06
CA PHE A 353 -1.18 -23.67 11.92
C PHE A 353 -1.32 -24.84 10.94
N ASP A 354 -1.39 -26.09 11.42
CA ASP A 354 -1.33 -27.27 10.54
C ASP A 354 -2.59 -27.43 9.66
N ASN A 355 -3.76 -27.04 10.18
CA ASN A 355 -5.02 -26.98 9.43
C ASN A 355 -5.32 -25.56 8.89
N THR A 356 -4.28 -24.81 8.54
CA THR A 356 -4.38 -23.52 7.86
C THR A 356 -3.72 -23.59 6.49
N MET A 357 -4.46 -23.23 5.44
CA MET A 357 -3.93 -22.99 4.10
C MET A 357 -3.43 -21.55 4.01
N ILE A 358 -2.11 -21.38 3.93
CA ILE A 358 -1.45 -20.09 3.72
C ILE A 358 -1.11 -19.95 2.24
N VAL A 359 -1.63 -18.90 1.62
CA VAL A 359 -1.25 -18.42 0.28
C VAL A 359 -0.40 -17.17 0.47
N LEU A 360 0.81 -17.12 -0.07
CA LEU A 360 1.66 -15.92 -0.05
C LEU A 360 2.02 -15.50 -1.48
N ILE A 361 1.81 -14.21 -1.80
CA ILE A 361 2.15 -13.59 -3.08
C ILE A 361 2.75 -12.19 -2.91
N SER A 362 3.43 -11.67 -3.95
CA SER A 362 3.46 -10.21 -4.22
C SER A 362 2.22 -9.82 -5.06
N ASP A 363 1.84 -8.55 -5.08
CA ASP A 363 0.71 -8.08 -5.90
C ASP A 363 1.08 -7.50 -7.28
N ASN A 364 2.36 -7.17 -7.50
CA ASN A 364 2.95 -6.80 -8.78
C ASN A 364 4.48 -6.80 -8.69
N GLY A 365 5.16 -6.89 -9.83
CA GLY A 365 6.63 -6.84 -9.91
C GLY A 365 7.23 -5.53 -9.39
N ALA A 366 8.53 -5.57 -9.08
CA ALA A 366 9.19 -4.51 -8.34
C ALA A 366 9.25 -3.19 -9.12
N THR A 367 9.15 -2.06 -8.40
CA THR A 367 8.91 -0.76 -9.02
C THR A 367 10.16 0.07 -9.34
N GLY A 368 10.29 0.50 -10.59
CA GLY A 368 11.37 1.40 -11.03
C GLY A 368 11.21 2.88 -10.65
N TYR A 369 10.24 3.23 -9.79
CA TYR A 369 9.82 4.63 -9.57
C TYR A 369 10.89 5.57 -9.02
N GLY A 370 11.87 5.09 -8.26
CA GLY A 370 12.98 5.92 -7.77
C GLY A 370 13.94 6.38 -8.87
N GLY A 371 13.80 5.91 -10.12
CA GLY A 371 14.68 6.29 -11.22
C GLY A 371 16.14 5.92 -10.98
N ASN A 372 17.08 6.62 -11.61
CA ASN A 372 18.47 6.14 -11.68
C ASN A 372 19.30 6.30 -10.39
N GLU A 373 18.84 7.13 -9.43
CA GLU A 373 19.58 7.48 -8.21
C GLU A 373 18.79 7.14 -6.92
N GLY A 374 17.57 6.61 -7.07
CA GLY A 374 16.54 6.66 -6.03
C GLY A 374 15.86 8.04 -5.96
N SER A 375 14.80 8.16 -5.17
CA SER A 375 14.19 9.45 -4.83
C SER A 375 13.55 9.45 -3.44
N ASP A 376 13.25 10.64 -2.93
CA ASP A 376 12.13 10.88 -2.02
C ASP A 376 10.87 11.28 -2.83
N TYR A 377 9.73 11.54 -2.16
CA TYR A 377 8.54 12.12 -2.79
C TYR A 377 8.79 13.56 -3.27
N GLU A 378 9.54 14.35 -2.48
CA GLU A 378 10.00 15.72 -2.78
C GLU A 378 10.61 15.82 -4.19
N LEU A 379 11.44 14.84 -4.59
CA LEU A 379 12.21 14.87 -5.84
C LEU A 379 11.70 13.90 -6.92
N LYS A 380 10.61 13.17 -6.67
CA LYS A 380 9.89 12.33 -7.65
C LYS A 380 9.34 13.13 -8.84
N LEU A 381 9.20 14.45 -8.69
CA LEU A 381 8.49 15.35 -9.61
C LEU A 381 9.35 16.53 -10.13
N SER A 382 10.42 16.89 -9.42
CA SER A 382 11.41 17.90 -9.84
C SER A 382 12.26 17.44 -11.05
N ARG A 383 12.33 16.13 -11.30
CA ARG A 383 13.06 15.50 -12.40
C ARG A 383 12.55 15.85 -13.81
N SER A 384 11.50 16.64 -13.94
CA SER A 384 11.15 17.38 -15.15
C SER A 384 12.32 18.24 -15.70
N ASN A 385 13.30 18.60 -14.86
CA ASN A 385 14.52 19.32 -15.26
C ASN A 385 15.79 18.45 -15.40
N GLY A 386 15.74 17.13 -15.14
CA GLY A 386 16.88 16.21 -15.33
C GLY A 386 18.08 16.39 -14.39
N GLN A 387 17.93 17.08 -13.26
CA GLN A 387 19.01 17.31 -12.29
C GLN A 387 19.33 16.07 -11.44
N SER A 388 20.59 15.94 -11.02
CA SER A 388 21.07 14.90 -10.10
C SER A 388 20.93 15.34 -8.63
N HIS A 389 20.47 14.43 -7.77
CA HIS A 389 20.17 14.71 -6.36
C HIS A 389 21.07 13.97 -5.36
N VAL A 390 22.08 13.24 -5.85
CA VAL A 390 23.07 12.48 -5.06
C VAL A 390 23.73 13.32 -3.96
N ALA A 391 24.04 14.59 -4.25
CA ALA A 391 24.66 15.51 -3.29
C ALA A 391 23.72 15.98 -2.17
N GLU A 392 22.42 15.73 -2.27
CA GLU A 392 21.40 16.05 -1.29
C GLU A 392 21.05 14.79 -0.47
N TYR A 393 20.87 13.65 -1.14
CA TYR A 393 20.76 12.34 -0.48
C TYR A 393 21.98 11.99 0.37
N LEU A 394 23.20 12.41 -0.01
CA LEU A 394 24.40 12.26 0.82
C LEU A 394 24.34 13.05 2.14
N LYS A 395 23.59 14.15 2.20
CA LYS A 395 23.38 14.93 3.44
C LYS A 395 22.32 14.24 4.31
N LYS A 396 21.23 13.77 3.69
CA LYS A 396 20.12 13.03 4.31
C LYS A 396 20.41 11.52 4.50
N ILE A 397 21.65 11.01 4.29
CA ILE A 397 21.88 9.57 4.02
C ILE A 397 21.52 8.63 5.18
N ASN A 398 21.64 9.11 6.42
CA ASN A 398 21.26 8.35 7.62
C ASN A 398 19.73 8.33 7.82
N ASP A 399 19.03 9.30 7.25
CA ASP A 399 17.60 9.53 7.39
C ASP A 399 16.81 8.70 6.35
N ILE A 400 17.45 8.33 5.22
CA ILE A 400 16.91 7.35 4.26
C ILE A 400 16.56 6.05 5.00
N GLY A 401 15.27 5.70 5.01
CA GLY A 401 14.71 4.55 5.73
C GLY A 401 14.11 4.86 7.11
N GLY A 402 14.18 6.11 7.56
CA GLY A 402 13.51 6.64 8.75
C GLY A 402 12.21 7.40 8.44
N PRO A 403 11.51 7.93 9.46
CA PRO A 403 10.23 8.62 9.29
C PRO A 403 10.35 9.91 8.47
N ASP A 404 11.40 10.70 8.67
CA ASP A 404 11.59 11.99 7.98
C ASP A 404 12.07 11.86 6.50
N PHE A 405 11.87 10.70 5.84
CA PHE A 405 12.30 10.45 4.45
C PHE A 405 11.40 9.44 3.69
N GLU A 406 10.71 9.90 2.65
CA GLU A 406 9.80 9.06 1.84
C GLU A 406 10.48 8.29 0.69
N ALA A 407 11.29 7.28 1.02
CA ALA A 407 12.21 6.66 0.07
C ALA A 407 11.55 5.81 -1.05
N PHE A 408 12.05 5.99 -2.27
CA PHE A 408 11.92 5.12 -3.44
C PHE A 408 13.32 4.68 -3.89
N TYR A 409 13.60 3.38 -3.85
CA TYR A 409 14.90 2.83 -4.28
C TYR A 409 15.19 2.97 -5.79
N PRO A 410 16.48 2.98 -6.20
CA PRO A 410 16.86 3.09 -7.60
C PRO A 410 16.32 1.96 -8.49
N ARG A 411 15.96 2.31 -9.73
CA ARG A 411 15.57 1.40 -10.82
C ARG A 411 16.58 0.30 -11.10
N GLY A 412 17.87 0.56 -10.86
CA GLY A 412 18.92 -0.45 -10.98
C GLY A 412 18.72 -1.61 -10.00
N TRP A 413 18.23 -1.35 -8.79
CA TRP A 413 17.89 -2.39 -7.80
C TRP A 413 16.53 -3.04 -8.09
N ALA A 414 15.52 -2.29 -8.52
CA ALA A 414 14.27 -2.90 -8.98
C ALA A 414 14.49 -3.91 -10.15
N MET A 415 15.51 -3.68 -10.98
CA MET A 415 15.93 -4.62 -12.04
C MET A 415 16.64 -5.86 -11.50
N VAL A 416 17.28 -5.76 -10.32
CA VAL A 416 17.74 -6.91 -9.55
C VAL A 416 16.55 -7.68 -9.02
N SER A 417 15.62 -7.04 -8.32
CA SER A 417 14.39 -7.65 -7.79
C SER A 417 13.62 -8.45 -8.82
N ASN A 418 13.51 -7.95 -10.05
CA ASN A 418 12.78 -8.59 -11.16
C ASN A 418 13.54 -9.70 -11.92
N THR A 419 14.73 -10.11 -11.47
CA THR A 419 15.56 -11.15 -12.11
C THR A 419 14.82 -12.50 -12.22
N PRO A 420 14.81 -13.18 -13.39
CA PRO A 420 15.63 -12.91 -14.60
C PRO A 420 15.03 -11.92 -15.60
N PHE A 421 13.79 -11.48 -15.39
CA PHE A 421 12.94 -10.83 -16.38
C PHE A 421 13.32 -9.36 -16.68
N LYS A 422 12.71 -8.83 -17.74
CA LYS A 422 12.71 -7.40 -18.12
C LYS A 422 11.46 -6.70 -17.58
N GLY A 423 11.53 -5.38 -17.38
CA GLY A 423 10.39 -4.55 -16.96
C GLY A 423 10.25 -4.38 -15.45
N PHE A 424 9.17 -3.69 -15.06
CA PHE A 424 8.86 -3.20 -13.71
C PHE A 424 7.34 -3.08 -13.54
N LYS A 425 6.86 -2.81 -12.31
CA LYS A 425 5.47 -2.39 -12.00
C LYS A 425 4.85 -1.50 -13.10
N GLY A 426 3.73 -1.97 -13.65
CA GLY A 426 2.97 -1.27 -14.70
C GLY A 426 3.36 -1.59 -16.14
N ALA A 427 4.42 -2.35 -16.35
CA ALA A 427 4.69 -3.10 -17.58
C ALA A 427 4.09 -4.51 -17.46
N VAL A 428 3.82 -5.16 -18.59
CA VAL A 428 3.27 -6.53 -18.63
C VAL A 428 4.28 -7.58 -19.12
N TYR A 429 5.55 -7.17 -19.18
CA TYR A 429 6.69 -8.08 -19.21
C TYR A 429 6.83 -8.82 -17.87
N GLY A 430 7.64 -9.88 -17.85
CA GLY A 430 7.83 -10.68 -16.64
C GLY A 430 8.14 -9.87 -15.38
N GLY A 431 8.99 -8.84 -15.46
CA GLY A 431 9.34 -7.99 -14.32
C GLY A 431 8.24 -7.05 -13.81
N GLY A 432 7.04 -7.08 -14.39
CA GLY A 432 5.86 -6.39 -13.85
C GLY A 432 4.75 -7.33 -13.36
N THR A 433 4.78 -8.62 -13.73
CA THR A 433 3.67 -9.56 -13.47
C THR A 433 4.08 -10.96 -13.00
N ARG A 434 5.35 -11.37 -13.10
CA ARG A 434 5.81 -12.73 -12.71
C ARG A 434 6.30 -12.73 -11.28
N GLU A 435 5.42 -13.04 -10.35
CA GLU A 435 5.69 -12.93 -8.93
C GLU A 435 5.82 -14.28 -8.20
N PRO A 436 6.44 -14.33 -7.01
CA PRO A 436 6.46 -15.54 -6.21
C PRO A 436 5.05 -15.90 -5.74
N LEU A 437 4.69 -17.18 -5.85
CA LEU A 437 3.51 -17.76 -5.20
C LEU A 437 3.94 -18.96 -4.37
N ILE A 438 3.64 -18.91 -3.07
CA ILE A 438 3.86 -20.01 -2.13
C ILE A 438 2.51 -20.48 -1.60
N ILE A 439 2.25 -21.79 -1.67
CA ILE A 439 1.12 -22.45 -1.01
C ILE A 439 1.66 -23.36 0.10
N HIS A 440 1.28 -23.11 1.35
CA HIS A 440 1.65 -23.92 2.51
C HIS A 440 0.40 -24.39 3.25
N TRP A 441 0.16 -25.71 3.29
CA TRP A 441 -1.01 -26.30 3.95
C TRP A 441 -0.72 -27.73 4.45
N PRO A 442 -0.17 -27.90 5.67
CA PRO A 442 0.32 -29.20 6.16
C PRO A 442 -0.73 -30.31 6.24
N ALA A 443 -2.00 -29.97 6.46
CA ALA A 443 -3.10 -30.94 6.52
C ALA A 443 -3.57 -31.47 5.14
N GLY A 444 -3.15 -30.85 4.02
CA GLY A 444 -3.64 -31.21 2.68
C GLY A 444 -2.62 -31.23 1.55
N ILE A 445 -1.40 -30.73 1.77
CA ILE A 445 -0.26 -30.86 0.85
C ILE A 445 0.80 -31.76 1.51
N LYS A 446 1.18 -32.84 0.83
CA LYS A 446 2.12 -33.85 1.36
C LYS A 446 3.57 -33.59 0.92
N GLU A 447 3.75 -33.03 -0.27
CA GLU A 447 5.04 -32.61 -0.81
C GLU A 447 5.59 -31.37 -0.08
N LYS A 448 6.92 -31.18 -0.12
CA LYS A 448 7.61 -30.16 0.68
C LYS A 448 8.79 -29.55 -0.05
N GLY A 449 8.74 -28.24 -0.31
CA GLY A 449 9.81 -27.50 -0.98
C GLY A 449 9.78 -27.61 -2.51
N GLU A 450 8.86 -28.38 -3.06
CA GLU A 450 8.78 -28.65 -4.50
C GLU A 450 8.39 -27.40 -5.31
N VAL A 451 8.80 -27.40 -6.57
CA VAL A 451 8.50 -26.34 -7.54
C VAL A 451 7.38 -26.81 -8.47
N ARG A 452 6.55 -25.86 -8.90
CA ARG A 452 5.46 -26.03 -9.87
C ARG A 452 5.64 -25.04 -11.02
N ASP A 453 5.57 -25.56 -12.24
CA ASP A 453 5.82 -24.87 -13.50
C ASP A 453 4.57 -24.65 -14.34
N GLN A 454 3.40 -25.11 -13.88
CA GLN A 454 2.10 -24.82 -14.48
C GLN A 454 1.81 -23.32 -14.43
N ALA A 455 1.23 -22.77 -15.52
CA ALA A 455 0.85 -21.36 -15.53
C ALA A 455 -0.35 -21.14 -14.59
N VAL A 456 -0.18 -20.24 -13.63
CA VAL A 456 -1.22 -19.87 -12.65
C VAL A 456 -1.38 -18.36 -12.67
N TYR A 457 -2.60 -17.87 -12.66
CA TYR A 457 -2.92 -16.45 -12.70
C TYR A 457 -3.58 -16.06 -11.37
N VAL A 458 -3.49 -14.79 -10.96
CA VAL A 458 -4.06 -14.36 -9.66
C VAL A 458 -5.58 -14.59 -9.55
N THR A 459 -6.27 -14.66 -10.69
CA THR A 459 -7.68 -15.08 -10.80
C THR A 459 -7.95 -16.49 -10.27
N ASP A 460 -6.94 -17.36 -10.20
CA ASP A 460 -7.06 -18.79 -9.98
C ASP A 460 -6.97 -19.15 -8.49
N ILE A 461 -6.41 -18.27 -7.68
CA ILE A 461 -6.24 -18.45 -6.23
C ILE A 461 -7.58 -18.70 -5.54
N THR A 462 -8.56 -17.82 -5.76
CA THR A 462 -9.90 -17.92 -5.14
C THR A 462 -10.71 -19.14 -5.59
N PRO A 463 -10.87 -19.47 -6.90
CA PRO A 463 -11.55 -20.70 -7.30
C PRO A 463 -10.81 -21.97 -6.84
N THR A 464 -9.47 -21.97 -6.76
CA THR A 464 -8.70 -23.07 -6.15
C THR A 464 -9.05 -23.24 -4.67
N VAL A 465 -9.01 -22.16 -3.89
CA VAL A 465 -9.36 -22.19 -2.45
C VAL A 465 -10.80 -22.65 -2.23
N LEU A 466 -11.76 -22.13 -2.99
CA LEU A 466 -13.17 -22.54 -2.88
C LEU A 466 -13.36 -24.02 -3.28
N ASN A 467 -12.66 -24.50 -4.32
CA ASN A 467 -12.68 -25.90 -4.73
C ASN A 467 -12.09 -26.83 -3.66
N VAL A 468 -10.93 -26.50 -3.10
CA VAL A 468 -10.27 -27.28 -2.04
C VAL A 468 -11.09 -27.29 -0.74
N MET A 469 -11.77 -26.19 -0.42
CA MET A 469 -12.71 -26.12 0.72
C MET A 469 -14.07 -26.80 0.45
N ASN A 470 -14.30 -27.31 -0.76
CA ASN A 470 -15.59 -27.83 -1.24
C ASN A 470 -16.76 -26.83 -1.03
N ILE A 471 -16.57 -25.59 -1.50
CA ILE A 471 -17.53 -24.49 -1.42
C ILE A 471 -17.95 -24.08 -2.83
N GLU A 472 -19.24 -24.17 -3.12
CA GLU A 472 -19.80 -23.71 -4.39
C GLU A 472 -19.80 -22.16 -4.48
N THR A 473 -19.52 -21.63 -5.67
CA THR A 473 -19.67 -20.19 -5.94
C THR A 473 -21.16 -19.86 -6.12
N PRO A 474 -21.73 -18.91 -5.35
CA PRO A 474 -23.14 -18.56 -5.46
C PRO A 474 -23.46 -17.89 -6.79
N LYS A 475 -24.47 -18.39 -7.50
CA LYS A 475 -25.00 -17.78 -8.75
C LYS A 475 -25.72 -16.46 -8.51
N VAL A 476 -26.30 -16.30 -7.31
CA VAL A 476 -26.96 -15.08 -6.85
C VAL A 476 -26.44 -14.76 -5.45
N PHE A 477 -25.99 -13.52 -5.22
CA PHE A 477 -25.55 -13.04 -3.91
C PHE A 477 -26.32 -11.78 -3.55
N GLN A 478 -26.94 -11.74 -2.36
CA GLN A 478 -27.79 -10.62 -1.89
C GLN A 478 -28.87 -10.15 -2.91
N GLY A 479 -29.37 -11.07 -3.75
CA GLY A 479 -30.37 -10.79 -4.79
C GLY A 479 -29.80 -10.31 -6.13
N ILE A 480 -28.47 -10.26 -6.30
CA ILE A 480 -27.77 -9.83 -7.52
C ILE A 480 -27.17 -11.04 -8.24
N ASP A 481 -27.44 -11.17 -9.54
CA ASP A 481 -26.85 -12.19 -10.42
C ASP A 481 -25.34 -12.00 -10.57
N GLN A 482 -24.60 -13.03 -10.14
CA GLN A 482 -23.14 -13.05 -10.12
C GLN A 482 -22.58 -13.47 -11.48
N MET A 483 -21.49 -12.83 -11.91
CA MET A 483 -20.69 -13.33 -13.03
C MET A 483 -19.96 -14.63 -12.59
N PRO A 484 -19.64 -15.55 -13.52
CA PRO A 484 -18.88 -16.76 -13.19
C PRO A 484 -17.50 -16.42 -12.61
N MET A 485 -16.78 -17.41 -12.09
CA MET A 485 -15.33 -17.28 -11.92
C MET A 485 -14.69 -17.22 -13.30
N HIS A 486 -13.65 -16.39 -13.48
CA HIS A 486 -12.89 -16.33 -14.74
C HIS A 486 -11.56 -17.08 -14.62
N GLY A 487 -11.02 -17.20 -13.41
CA GLY A 487 -9.97 -18.16 -13.11
C GLY A 487 -10.48 -19.58 -12.89
N VAL A 488 -9.55 -20.53 -12.89
CA VAL A 488 -9.80 -21.97 -12.73
C VAL A 488 -9.09 -22.53 -11.49
N SER A 489 -9.44 -23.74 -11.05
CA SER A 489 -8.74 -24.39 -9.94
C SER A 489 -7.45 -25.06 -10.43
N PHE A 490 -6.30 -24.76 -9.80
CA PHE A 490 -5.04 -25.48 -10.00
C PHE A 490 -4.76 -26.50 -8.87
N ALA A 491 -5.78 -26.89 -8.10
CA ALA A 491 -5.65 -27.90 -7.04
C ALA A 491 -5.17 -29.28 -7.55
N ASN A 492 -5.35 -29.55 -8.85
CA ASN A 492 -4.79 -30.72 -9.55
C ASN A 492 -3.26 -30.83 -9.40
N THR A 493 -2.55 -29.70 -9.26
CA THR A 493 -1.09 -29.64 -9.08
C THR A 493 -0.62 -29.98 -7.66
N PHE A 494 -1.50 -30.02 -6.65
CA PHE A 494 -1.07 -30.11 -5.24
C PHE A 494 -0.43 -31.48 -4.92
N ASP A 495 -1.08 -32.57 -5.33
CA ASP A 495 -0.60 -33.96 -5.19
C ASP A 495 0.05 -34.51 -6.50
N ASN A 496 0.23 -33.67 -7.53
CA ASN A 496 0.83 -34.06 -8.81
C ASN A 496 1.57 -32.90 -9.49
N GLY A 497 2.89 -32.84 -9.33
CA GLY A 497 3.73 -31.84 -10.01
C GLY A 497 3.78 -31.94 -11.53
N ALA A 498 3.28 -33.02 -12.14
CA ALA A 498 3.18 -33.21 -13.59
C ALA A 498 1.74 -33.04 -14.12
N ALA A 499 0.85 -32.39 -13.36
CA ALA A 499 -0.49 -32.05 -13.83
C ALA A 499 -0.44 -30.98 -14.94
N PRO A 500 -1.39 -30.98 -15.90
CA PRO A 500 -1.45 -29.95 -16.93
C PRO A 500 -1.84 -28.59 -16.36
N THR A 501 -1.48 -27.53 -17.10
CA THR A 501 -2.01 -26.18 -16.87
C THR A 501 -3.49 -26.16 -17.27
N GLU A 502 -4.39 -25.90 -16.32
CA GLU A 502 -5.84 -25.78 -16.59
C GLU A 502 -6.20 -24.40 -17.21
N HIS A 503 -5.45 -23.34 -16.90
CA HIS A 503 -5.72 -21.98 -17.39
C HIS A 503 -5.05 -21.72 -18.74
N ALA A 504 -5.69 -22.18 -19.82
CA ALA A 504 -5.10 -22.19 -21.17
C ALA A 504 -4.81 -20.79 -21.78
N VAL A 505 -5.57 -19.74 -21.42
CA VAL A 505 -5.45 -18.40 -22.04
C VAL A 505 -5.59 -17.30 -20.99
N HIS A 506 -4.61 -16.38 -20.91
CA HIS A 506 -4.67 -15.20 -20.05
C HIS A 506 -4.23 -13.93 -20.80
N TYR A 507 -4.91 -12.81 -20.53
CA TYR A 507 -4.62 -11.52 -21.15
C TYR A 507 -4.44 -10.41 -20.10
N ASP A 508 -3.65 -9.40 -20.46
CA ASP A 508 -3.53 -8.14 -19.72
C ASP A 508 -4.04 -6.96 -20.54
N LEU A 509 -4.61 -5.98 -19.84
CA LEU A 509 -4.64 -4.59 -20.28
C LEU A 509 -4.53 -3.65 -19.08
N ILE A 510 -3.46 -2.85 -19.02
CA ILE A 510 -3.34 -1.72 -18.10
C ILE A 510 -3.07 -0.42 -18.85
N LYS A 511 -3.79 0.64 -18.49
CA LYS A 511 -3.68 1.97 -19.11
C LYS A 511 -3.25 3.02 -18.08
N GLY A 512 -2.47 4.01 -18.50
CA GLY A 512 -2.22 5.22 -17.69
C GLY A 512 -3.38 6.22 -17.82
N ARG A 513 -3.56 7.14 -16.86
CA ARG A 513 -4.68 8.12 -16.88
C ARG A 513 -4.73 8.95 -18.18
N LEU A 514 -3.58 9.36 -18.70
CA LEU A 514 -3.47 10.06 -19.99
C LEU A 514 -3.71 9.10 -21.18
N ASN A 515 -3.16 7.89 -21.10
CA ASN A 515 -3.19 6.89 -22.16
C ASN A 515 -4.61 6.32 -22.40
N LEU A 516 -5.48 6.32 -21.37
CA LEU A 516 -6.92 6.05 -21.51
C LEU A 516 -7.63 6.96 -22.51
N GLN A 517 -7.25 8.25 -22.56
CA GLN A 517 -7.83 9.24 -23.45
C GLN A 517 -7.25 9.18 -24.87
N ALA A 518 -6.08 8.54 -25.04
CA ALA A 518 -5.43 8.30 -26.33
C ALA A 518 -5.73 6.91 -26.93
N GLY A 519 -6.26 5.97 -26.13
CA GLY A 519 -6.47 4.56 -26.52
C GLY A 519 -5.25 3.65 -26.28
N GLY A 520 -4.08 4.21 -25.96
CA GLY A 520 -2.86 3.47 -25.62
C GLY A 520 -2.97 2.66 -24.33
N GLY A 521 -2.04 1.71 -24.13
CA GLY A 521 -2.06 0.77 -23.01
C GLY A 521 -0.98 -0.31 -23.14
N ASN A 522 -0.47 -0.77 -21.99
CA ASN A 522 0.42 -1.93 -21.93
C ASN A 522 -0.47 -3.18 -21.89
N ARG A 523 -0.17 -4.18 -22.71
CA ARG A 523 -1.06 -5.31 -22.99
C ARG A 523 -0.28 -6.56 -23.37
N SER A 524 -0.80 -7.72 -22.99
CA SER A 524 -0.24 -9.02 -23.34
C SER A 524 -1.33 -10.07 -23.45
N ILE A 525 -0.99 -11.17 -24.11
CA ILE A 525 -1.81 -12.37 -24.24
C ILE A 525 -0.87 -13.56 -24.17
N THR A 526 -1.24 -14.56 -23.37
CA THR A 526 -0.49 -15.80 -23.19
C THR A 526 -1.41 -16.99 -23.51
N GLN A 527 -0.94 -17.91 -24.33
CA GLN A 527 -1.63 -19.16 -24.68
C GLN A 527 -0.58 -20.22 -25.07
N ASP A 528 -0.69 -21.44 -24.53
CA ASP A 528 0.12 -22.60 -24.92
C ASP A 528 1.65 -22.31 -25.00
N GLY A 529 2.16 -21.59 -24.01
CA GLY A 529 3.55 -21.11 -23.93
C GLY A 529 3.87 -19.87 -24.75
N TRP A 530 3.10 -19.55 -25.79
CA TRP A 530 3.27 -18.31 -26.56
C TRP A 530 2.78 -17.10 -25.78
N LYS A 531 3.59 -16.04 -25.73
CA LYS A 531 3.22 -14.74 -25.16
C LYS A 531 3.50 -13.61 -26.16
N ALA A 532 2.46 -12.89 -26.57
CA ALA A 532 2.61 -11.66 -27.36
C ALA A 532 2.45 -10.45 -26.44
N ILE A 533 3.31 -9.43 -26.61
CA ILE A 533 3.39 -8.27 -25.71
C ILE A 533 3.46 -6.98 -26.50
N SER A 534 2.68 -5.97 -26.10
CA SER A 534 2.99 -4.58 -26.40
C SER A 534 2.98 -3.76 -25.13
N SER A 535 4.17 -3.38 -24.67
CA SER A 535 4.36 -2.70 -23.39
C SER A 535 5.55 -1.75 -23.45
N GLU A 536 5.39 -0.54 -22.95
CA GLU A 536 6.55 0.26 -22.57
C GLU A 536 7.21 -0.33 -21.31
N ARG A 537 8.52 -0.17 -21.21
CA ARG A 537 9.36 -0.66 -20.09
C ARG A 537 9.48 0.35 -18.95
N ASP A 538 8.90 1.55 -19.10
CA ASP A 538 8.90 2.59 -18.06
C ASP A 538 7.75 2.45 -17.06
N ALA A 539 8.03 2.87 -15.82
CA ALA A 539 7.08 2.83 -14.71
C ALA A 539 5.78 3.57 -15.03
N TRP A 540 4.66 3.05 -14.53
CA TRP A 540 3.28 3.32 -15.01
C TRP A 540 2.90 4.79 -15.25
N LEU A 541 3.42 5.75 -14.48
CA LEU A 541 3.12 7.19 -14.62
C LEU A 541 4.02 7.94 -15.62
N LEU A 542 5.18 7.40 -15.97
CA LEU A 542 6.18 8.05 -16.85
C LEU A 542 6.09 7.59 -18.32
N ALA A 543 5.37 6.49 -18.56
CA ALA A 543 5.20 5.82 -19.84
C ALA A 543 4.43 6.67 -20.88
N LYS A 544 5.11 7.10 -21.95
CA LYS A 544 4.62 7.95 -23.07
C LYS A 544 3.87 7.16 -24.17
N ARG A 545 3.07 6.17 -23.74
CA ARG A 545 2.47 5.10 -24.56
C ARG A 545 1.84 5.60 -25.86
N THR A 546 2.46 5.23 -26.98
CA THR A 546 2.00 5.53 -28.34
C THR A 546 0.63 4.94 -28.66
N THR A 547 -0.03 5.53 -29.67
CA THR A 547 -1.26 4.98 -30.26
C THR A 547 -0.99 3.76 -31.14
N GLU A 548 0.21 3.65 -31.70
CA GLU A 548 0.68 2.50 -32.48
C GLU A 548 1.49 1.56 -31.56
N PRO A 549 0.96 0.36 -31.23
CA PRO A 549 1.64 -0.59 -30.37
C PRO A 549 2.74 -1.35 -31.12
N ASN A 550 4.01 -1.19 -30.72
CA ASN A 550 5.05 -2.13 -31.11
C ASN A 550 4.82 -3.47 -30.38
N TRP A 551 4.75 -4.58 -31.12
CA TRP A 551 4.47 -5.91 -30.57
C TRP A 551 5.70 -6.82 -30.66
N GLU A 552 6.10 -7.37 -29.52
CA GLU A 552 7.09 -8.44 -29.35
C GLU A 552 6.36 -9.81 -29.23
N LEU A 553 6.99 -10.92 -29.62
CA LEU A 553 6.46 -12.29 -29.48
C LEU A 553 7.49 -13.23 -28.83
N TYR A 554 7.05 -14.06 -27.88
CA TYR A 554 7.89 -15.00 -27.12
C TYR A 554 7.29 -16.41 -27.08
N ASN A 555 8.15 -17.43 -26.98
CA ASN A 555 7.78 -18.80 -26.63
C ASN A 555 8.36 -19.14 -25.25
N LEU A 556 7.58 -18.99 -24.19
CA LEU A 556 8.03 -19.10 -22.79
C LEU A 556 8.49 -20.51 -22.41
N SER A 557 8.13 -21.53 -23.20
CA SER A 557 8.60 -22.92 -23.06
C SER A 557 10.08 -23.09 -23.39
N GLU A 558 10.63 -22.19 -24.22
CA GLU A 558 12.03 -22.18 -24.67
C GLU A 558 12.79 -20.97 -24.09
N ASP A 559 12.12 -19.82 -24.04
CA ASP A 559 12.60 -18.53 -23.53
C ASP A 559 11.75 -18.06 -22.34
N TYR A 560 12.00 -18.67 -21.18
CA TYR A 560 11.36 -18.35 -19.90
C TYR A 560 11.43 -16.85 -19.55
N SER A 561 12.50 -16.16 -19.99
CA SER A 561 12.87 -14.82 -19.54
C SER A 561 12.39 -13.68 -20.46
N GLU A 562 11.75 -13.99 -21.59
CA GLU A 562 11.31 -13.04 -22.63
C GLU A 562 12.49 -12.29 -23.32
N ASN A 563 13.59 -12.98 -23.59
CA ASN A 563 14.80 -12.45 -24.22
C ASN A 563 14.70 -12.28 -25.75
N HIS A 564 14.19 -13.29 -26.47
CA HIS A 564 14.31 -13.42 -27.93
C HIS A 564 13.01 -13.07 -28.66
N ASP A 565 12.92 -11.88 -29.26
CA ASP A 565 11.72 -11.45 -29.99
C ASP A 565 11.54 -12.22 -31.32
N LEU A 566 10.52 -13.07 -31.34
CA LEU A 566 10.13 -13.90 -32.48
C LEU A 566 9.11 -13.23 -33.41
N ALA A 567 8.73 -11.96 -33.18
CA ALA A 567 7.67 -11.27 -33.94
C ALA A 567 7.92 -11.23 -35.45
N LYS A 568 9.19 -11.20 -35.87
CA LYS A 568 9.62 -11.22 -37.28
C LYS A 568 9.81 -12.63 -37.85
N VAL A 569 9.89 -13.64 -36.99
CA VAL A 569 10.10 -15.06 -37.35
C VAL A 569 8.74 -15.76 -37.55
N TYR A 570 7.78 -15.49 -36.66
CA TYR A 570 6.42 -16.05 -36.72
C TYR A 570 5.36 -14.93 -36.79
N PRO A 571 5.32 -14.11 -37.86
CA PRO A 571 4.39 -12.99 -37.99
C PRO A 571 2.92 -13.45 -37.96
N ASP A 572 2.62 -14.63 -38.50
CA ASP A 572 1.26 -15.19 -38.51
C ASP A 572 0.81 -15.59 -37.11
N LYS A 573 1.66 -16.26 -36.31
CA LYS A 573 1.37 -16.55 -34.89
C LYS A 573 1.22 -15.26 -34.08
N LEU A 574 2.02 -14.23 -34.36
CA LEU A 574 1.81 -12.92 -33.72
C LEU A 574 0.45 -12.30 -34.10
N ASN A 575 -0.02 -12.46 -35.33
CA ASN A 575 -1.32 -11.94 -35.76
C ASN A 575 -2.49 -12.74 -35.17
N GLU A 576 -2.34 -14.07 -35.03
CA GLU A 576 -3.24 -14.94 -34.27
C GLU A 576 -3.36 -14.47 -32.81
N MET A 577 -2.23 -14.28 -32.11
CA MET A 577 -2.21 -13.80 -30.73
C MET A 577 -2.86 -12.40 -30.60
N LYS A 578 -2.63 -11.46 -31.53
CA LYS A 578 -3.31 -10.14 -31.53
C LYS A 578 -4.83 -10.26 -31.66
N ALA A 579 -5.32 -11.20 -32.47
CA ALA A 579 -6.75 -11.47 -32.62
C ALA A 579 -7.34 -12.08 -31.34
N LEU A 580 -6.64 -13.04 -30.72
CA LEU A 580 -7.02 -13.64 -29.45
C LEU A 580 -7.07 -12.59 -28.32
N TRP A 581 -6.05 -11.73 -28.21
CA TRP A 581 -6.02 -10.63 -27.24
C TRP A 581 -7.25 -9.72 -27.36
N THR A 582 -7.65 -9.41 -28.60
CA THR A 582 -8.82 -8.56 -28.86
C THR A 582 -10.10 -9.27 -28.40
N THR A 583 -10.26 -10.56 -28.75
CA THR A 583 -11.40 -11.38 -28.34
C THR A 583 -11.54 -11.48 -26.81
N GLU A 584 -10.46 -11.78 -26.09
CA GLU A 584 -10.49 -11.89 -24.63
C GLU A 584 -10.72 -10.52 -23.96
N ALA A 585 -10.11 -9.45 -24.46
CA ALA A 585 -10.33 -8.11 -23.91
C ALA A 585 -11.76 -7.60 -24.13
N GLU A 586 -12.41 -7.94 -25.25
CA GLU A 586 -13.83 -7.61 -25.48
C GLU A 586 -14.77 -8.48 -24.63
N LYS A 587 -14.48 -9.79 -24.48
CA LYS A 587 -15.18 -10.74 -23.60
C LYS A 587 -15.26 -10.26 -22.15
N TYR A 588 -14.20 -9.65 -21.62
CA TYR A 588 -14.18 -9.10 -20.26
C TYR A 588 -14.52 -7.60 -20.18
N GLY A 589 -15.01 -6.99 -21.28
CA GLY A 589 -15.51 -5.60 -21.29
C GLY A 589 -14.43 -4.53 -21.09
N ALA A 590 -13.18 -4.84 -21.42
CA ALA A 590 -12.06 -3.92 -21.23
C ALA A 590 -12.16 -2.71 -22.18
N ALA A 591 -11.83 -1.52 -21.68
CA ALA A 591 -11.99 -0.27 -22.41
C ALA A 591 -10.92 -0.10 -23.52
N LEU A 592 -11.08 -0.82 -24.65
CA LEU A 592 -10.12 -0.86 -25.76
C LEU A 592 -9.91 0.51 -26.43
N LYS A 593 -11.01 1.16 -26.83
CA LYS A 593 -11.01 2.43 -27.58
C LYS A 593 -10.68 3.62 -26.65
N PRO A 594 -10.31 4.80 -27.19
CA PRO A 594 -10.18 6.03 -26.41
C PRO A 594 -11.47 6.33 -25.65
N VAL A 595 -11.38 6.55 -24.33
CA VAL A 595 -12.52 6.87 -23.46
C VAL A 595 -12.35 8.24 -22.82
N LYS A 596 -13.44 9.00 -22.76
CA LYS A 596 -13.54 10.23 -21.95
C LYS A 596 -14.14 9.87 -20.59
N PRO A 597 -13.62 10.42 -19.47
CA PRO A 597 -14.29 10.30 -18.18
C PRO A 597 -15.73 10.84 -18.25
N GLY A 598 -16.69 10.01 -17.86
CA GLY A 598 -18.08 10.41 -17.64
C GLY A 598 -18.28 11.11 -16.30
N LYS A 599 -19.54 11.31 -15.92
CA LYS A 599 -19.89 11.78 -14.57
C LYS A 599 -19.62 10.67 -13.56
N THR A 600 -18.84 10.97 -12.52
CA THR A 600 -18.65 10.07 -11.37
C THR A 600 -19.57 10.47 -10.20
N ASP A 601 -19.71 9.55 -9.26
CA ASP A 601 -20.44 9.69 -7.99
C ASP A 601 -19.61 10.39 -6.89
N ALA A 602 -18.51 11.05 -7.27
CA ALA A 602 -17.56 11.64 -6.34
C ALA A 602 -18.13 12.80 -5.49
N VAL A 603 -17.91 12.73 -4.17
CA VAL A 603 -18.39 13.72 -3.19
C VAL A 603 -17.77 15.11 -3.36
N ASN A 604 -16.72 15.22 -4.19
CA ASN A 604 -16.02 16.44 -4.61
C ASN A 604 -16.30 16.82 -6.08
N ASN A 605 -17.43 16.38 -6.65
CA ASN A 605 -17.98 16.94 -7.90
C ASN A 605 -18.86 18.16 -7.63
N ARG A 606 -18.31 19.14 -6.88
CA ARG A 606 -18.98 20.41 -6.50
C ARG A 606 -17.98 21.56 -6.35
N ASN A 607 -18.49 22.79 -6.34
CA ASN A 607 -17.69 24.00 -6.17
C ASN A 607 -17.72 24.59 -4.75
N THR A 608 -18.61 24.12 -3.86
CA THR A 608 -18.76 24.70 -2.52
C THR A 608 -18.75 23.60 -1.45
N TYR A 609 -17.93 23.79 -0.42
CA TYR A 609 -17.73 22.82 0.66
C TYR A 609 -17.78 23.57 1.99
N LYS A 610 -18.70 23.20 2.88
CA LYS A 610 -18.79 23.76 4.23
C LYS A 610 -18.51 22.65 5.24
N TYR A 611 -17.35 22.73 5.87
CA TYR A 611 -16.87 21.81 6.89
C TYR A 611 -17.16 22.37 8.28
N LEU A 612 -17.56 21.52 9.22
CA LEU A 612 -18.02 21.93 10.55
C LEU A 612 -17.06 21.48 11.65
N PRO A 613 -17.02 22.16 12.81
CA PRO A 613 -16.18 21.75 13.93
C PRO A 613 -16.41 20.31 14.38
N GLY A 614 -15.32 19.59 14.64
CA GLY A 614 -15.34 18.24 15.19
C GLY A 614 -15.57 17.11 14.18
N MET A 615 -15.61 17.39 12.88
CA MET A 615 -15.64 16.34 11.86
C MET A 615 -14.32 15.55 11.76
N GLY A 616 -14.39 14.32 11.24
CA GLY A 616 -13.21 13.50 10.95
C GLY A 616 -12.44 13.95 9.69
N VAL A 617 -11.26 13.37 9.50
CA VAL A 617 -10.40 13.56 8.32
C VAL A 617 -11.11 13.10 7.04
N ILE A 618 -10.82 13.77 5.92
CA ILE A 618 -11.23 13.37 4.56
C ILE A 618 -9.99 12.86 3.82
N GLU A 619 -10.02 11.67 3.23
CA GLU A 619 -8.91 11.17 2.39
C GLU A 619 -8.78 12.00 1.09
N ASN A 620 -7.56 12.14 0.57
CA ASN A 620 -7.20 13.02 -0.55
C ASN A 620 -8.07 12.85 -1.80
N GLY A 621 -8.50 11.63 -2.15
CA GLY A 621 -9.42 11.41 -3.27
C GLY A 621 -10.77 12.13 -3.13
N ALA A 622 -11.22 12.42 -1.90
CA ALA A 622 -12.50 13.03 -1.57
C ALA A 622 -12.43 14.53 -1.20
N VAL A 623 -11.25 15.14 -1.15
CA VAL A 623 -11.04 16.57 -0.81
C VAL A 623 -11.45 17.54 -1.93
N PRO A 624 -11.54 18.87 -1.70
CA PRO A 624 -11.77 19.85 -2.77
C PRO A 624 -10.67 19.82 -3.84
N LYS A 625 -11.06 19.95 -5.12
CA LYS A 625 -10.13 19.90 -6.26
C LYS A 625 -9.48 21.29 -6.50
N LEU A 626 -8.37 21.55 -5.81
CA LEU A 626 -7.70 22.86 -5.75
C LEU A 626 -6.58 23.10 -6.77
N VAL A 627 -5.91 22.05 -7.25
CA VAL A 627 -4.75 22.15 -8.16
C VAL A 627 -5.13 22.88 -9.44
N ASN A 628 -4.27 23.82 -9.87
CA ASN A 628 -4.46 24.62 -11.10
C ASN A 628 -5.78 25.42 -11.18
N ARG A 629 -6.34 25.84 -10.02
CA ARG A 629 -7.67 26.48 -9.93
C ARG A 629 -7.66 27.67 -8.96
N SER A 630 -8.56 28.64 -9.16
CA SER A 630 -8.81 29.72 -8.21
C SER A 630 -9.83 29.29 -7.16
N TYR A 631 -9.59 29.66 -5.90
CA TYR A 631 -10.48 29.30 -4.79
C TYR A 631 -10.36 30.26 -3.60
N THR A 632 -11.37 30.22 -2.73
CA THR A 632 -11.36 30.85 -1.40
C THR A 632 -11.35 29.79 -0.30
N ILE A 633 -10.86 30.17 0.88
CA ILE A 633 -11.12 29.49 2.15
C ILE A 633 -11.59 30.55 3.13
N THR A 634 -12.81 30.46 3.66
CA THR A 634 -13.38 31.42 4.61
C THR A 634 -13.69 30.75 5.94
N VAL A 635 -13.22 31.33 7.04
CA VAL A 635 -13.31 30.78 8.41
C VAL A 635 -13.75 31.88 9.38
N PRO A 636 -15.03 31.92 9.79
CA PRO A 636 -15.47 32.73 10.92
C PRO A 636 -14.94 32.11 12.21
N ILE A 637 -14.32 32.94 13.05
CA ILE A 637 -13.75 32.56 14.35
C ILE A 637 -14.24 33.46 15.48
N ASN A 638 -14.13 32.97 16.71
CA ASN A 638 -14.24 33.77 17.92
C ASN A 638 -13.10 33.45 18.89
N ARG A 639 -12.34 34.47 19.32
CA ARG A 639 -11.19 34.36 20.24
C ARG A 639 -11.34 35.31 21.42
N SER A 640 -11.11 34.82 22.63
CA SER A 640 -11.12 35.60 23.87
C SER A 640 -9.72 36.02 24.32
N LYS A 641 -8.65 35.45 23.75
CA LYS A 641 -7.25 35.79 24.05
C LYS A 641 -6.39 35.82 22.78
N GLU A 642 -5.41 36.72 22.75
CA GLU A 642 -4.42 36.78 21.67
C GLU A 642 -3.54 35.53 21.59
N SER A 643 -3.44 34.78 22.69
CA SER A 643 -2.69 33.53 22.78
C SER A 643 -3.38 32.33 22.13
N GLN A 644 -4.67 32.42 21.77
CA GLN A 644 -5.38 31.30 21.16
C GLN A 644 -4.89 31.09 19.73
N GLU A 645 -4.11 30.03 19.53
CA GLU A 645 -3.46 29.67 18.27
C GLU A 645 -4.06 28.38 17.69
N GLY A 646 -3.55 27.96 16.52
CA GLY A 646 -3.77 26.64 15.94
C GLY A 646 -4.20 26.66 14.47
N VAL A 647 -4.25 25.47 13.88
CA VAL A 647 -4.63 25.24 12.48
C VAL A 647 -6.14 25.37 12.31
N LEU A 648 -6.57 26.12 11.28
CA LEU A 648 -7.98 26.25 10.90
C LEU A 648 -8.36 25.17 9.88
N VAL A 649 -7.46 24.89 8.93
CA VAL A 649 -7.54 23.75 8.01
C VAL A 649 -6.14 23.43 7.46
N ALA A 650 -5.84 22.15 7.28
CA ALA A 650 -4.65 21.66 6.61
C ALA A 650 -4.99 20.51 5.65
N GLN A 651 -4.17 20.33 4.61
CA GLN A 651 -4.22 19.18 3.72
C GLN A 651 -2.81 18.87 3.22
N GLY A 652 -2.44 17.59 3.21
CA GLY A 652 -1.10 17.12 2.89
C GLY A 652 -0.22 16.97 4.14
N ASP A 653 1.10 16.96 3.95
CA ASP A 653 2.09 16.62 4.97
C ASP A 653 3.30 17.58 4.97
N GLU A 654 4.34 17.27 5.76
CA GLU A 654 5.57 18.06 5.81
C GLU A 654 6.41 18.04 4.51
N PHE A 655 6.06 17.23 3.51
CA PHE A 655 6.73 17.16 2.21
C PHE A 655 5.96 17.96 1.14
N ALA A 656 4.62 17.86 1.10
CA ALA A 656 3.75 18.69 0.26
C ALA A 656 2.33 18.87 0.83
N GLY A 657 1.84 20.11 0.87
CA GLY A 657 0.51 20.42 1.40
C GLY A 657 0.23 21.91 1.49
N TYR A 658 -0.93 22.30 2.02
CA TYR A 658 -1.17 23.66 2.51
C TYR A 658 -1.84 23.68 3.88
N THR A 659 -1.62 24.76 4.61
CA THR A 659 -2.20 24.99 5.94
C THR A 659 -2.57 26.46 6.11
N LEU A 660 -3.75 26.71 6.68
CA LEU A 660 -4.23 28.03 7.08
C LEU A 660 -4.36 28.03 8.61
N TYR A 661 -3.55 28.83 9.31
CA TYR A 661 -3.41 28.73 10.75
C TYR A 661 -3.19 30.09 11.44
N VAL A 662 -3.40 30.12 12.75
CA VAL A 662 -3.16 31.28 13.62
C VAL A 662 -1.94 31.02 14.49
N LYS A 663 -0.94 31.88 14.42
CA LYS A 663 0.25 31.85 15.29
C LYS A 663 0.77 33.26 15.57
N ASN A 664 1.29 33.51 16.77
CA ASN A 664 1.76 34.81 17.27
C ASN A 664 0.73 35.94 17.08
N ASN A 665 -0.56 35.61 17.23
CA ASN A 665 -1.72 36.47 16.93
C ASN A 665 -1.79 37.01 15.47
N GLN A 666 -1.23 36.29 14.50
CA GLN A 666 -1.30 36.59 13.06
C GLN A 666 -1.97 35.45 12.30
N LEU A 667 -2.62 35.77 11.18
CA LEU A 667 -3.11 34.81 10.21
C LEU A 667 -1.96 34.43 9.28
N ILE A 668 -1.76 33.13 9.07
CA ILE A 668 -0.73 32.60 8.20
C ILE A 668 -1.38 31.60 7.23
N TYR A 669 -1.12 31.77 5.94
CA TYR A 669 -1.29 30.72 4.95
C TYR A 669 0.10 30.23 4.53
N GLU A 670 0.26 28.93 4.40
CA GLU A 670 1.50 28.30 3.95
C GLU A 670 1.18 27.20 2.96
N LEU A 671 1.80 27.28 1.78
CA LEU A 671 1.84 26.20 0.79
C LEU A 671 3.24 25.61 0.80
N ASN A 672 3.36 24.33 1.09
CA ASN A 672 4.56 23.53 0.87
C ASN A 672 4.40 22.77 -0.45
N CYS A 673 5.15 23.17 -1.48
CA CYS A 673 5.10 22.51 -2.79
C CYS A 673 6.39 21.74 -3.02
N LEU A 674 6.54 20.56 -2.41
CA LEU A 674 7.75 19.72 -2.47
C LEU A 674 8.97 20.51 -1.96
N GLY A 675 9.00 20.79 -0.65
CA GLY A 675 10.02 21.63 0.01
C GLY A 675 9.98 23.13 -0.33
N ASN A 676 9.32 23.53 -1.42
CA ASN A 676 9.23 24.93 -1.85
C ASN A 676 8.17 25.71 -1.07
N ILE A 677 8.49 26.08 0.18
CA ILE A 677 7.56 26.72 1.12
C ILE A 677 7.25 28.18 0.73
N THR A 678 6.00 28.43 0.36
CA THR A 678 5.45 29.78 0.12
C THR A 678 4.49 30.19 1.24
N ARG A 679 5.02 30.92 2.22
CA ARG A 679 4.25 31.52 3.34
C ARG A 679 3.77 32.94 3.06
N VAL A 680 2.52 33.24 3.42
CA VAL A 680 1.87 34.57 3.48
C VAL A 680 1.46 34.83 4.93
N VAL A 681 1.81 35.99 5.50
CA VAL A 681 1.61 36.32 6.92
C VAL A 681 0.89 37.67 7.03
N SER A 682 -0.08 37.80 7.94
CA SER A 682 -0.81 39.05 8.09
C SER A 682 0.06 40.18 8.66
N THR A 683 0.04 41.34 8.02
CA THR A 683 0.66 42.59 8.49
C THR A 683 0.02 43.11 9.77
N GLU A 684 -1.27 42.82 9.95
CA GLU A 684 -2.08 43.19 11.10
C GLU A 684 -2.33 41.98 12.02
N LYS A 685 -2.55 42.25 13.31
CA LYS A 685 -2.92 41.25 14.31
C LYS A 685 -4.42 40.92 14.21
N ILE A 686 -4.78 39.70 14.58
CA ILE A 686 -6.19 39.26 14.58
C ILE A 686 -6.92 39.88 15.79
N PRO A 687 -8.06 40.58 15.58
CA PRO A 687 -8.87 41.11 16.68
C PRO A 687 -9.42 40.02 17.62
N LEU A 688 -9.80 40.44 18.84
CA LEU A 688 -10.56 39.60 19.76
C LEU A 688 -12.07 39.69 19.46
N GLY A 689 -12.83 38.73 19.98
CA GLY A 689 -14.24 38.55 19.65
C GLY A 689 -14.43 37.84 18.31
N SER A 690 -15.56 38.07 17.65
CA SER A 690 -15.89 37.46 16.37
C SER A 690 -15.13 38.14 15.22
N THR A 691 -14.48 37.35 14.37
CA THR A 691 -13.71 37.83 13.20
C THR A 691 -13.84 36.82 12.07
N VAL A 692 -13.98 37.31 10.83
CA VAL A 692 -13.93 36.47 9.62
C VAL A 692 -12.53 36.51 9.05
N LEU A 693 -11.87 35.36 9.05
CA LEU A 693 -10.60 35.14 8.37
C LEU A 693 -10.88 34.58 6.97
N LYS A 694 -10.11 34.98 5.97
CA LYS A 694 -10.20 34.43 4.62
C LYS A 694 -8.83 34.29 3.97
N PHE A 695 -8.67 33.24 3.17
CA PHE A 695 -7.65 33.10 2.14
C PHE A 695 -8.30 33.12 0.75
N GLN A 696 -7.56 33.58 -0.25
CA GLN A 696 -7.92 33.46 -1.67
C GLN A 696 -6.68 33.19 -2.50
N LEU A 697 -6.77 32.20 -3.41
CA LEU A 697 -5.85 32.04 -4.53
C LEU A 697 -6.55 32.51 -5.81
N ALA A 698 -5.97 33.49 -6.50
CA ALA A 698 -6.37 33.89 -7.84
C ALA A 698 -5.34 33.37 -8.86
N LYS A 699 -5.74 32.46 -9.74
CA LYS A 699 -4.91 31.85 -10.80
C LYS A 699 -4.43 32.91 -11.79
N THR A 700 -3.14 32.90 -12.11
CA THR A 700 -2.50 33.81 -13.08
C THR A 700 -1.84 33.06 -14.25
N GLY A 701 -2.09 31.75 -14.33
CA GLY A 701 -1.66 30.87 -15.42
C GLY A 701 -1.71 29.40 -14.98
N LYS A 702 -1.20 28.48 -15.81
CA LYS A 702 -1.08 27.07 -15.41
C LYS A 702 -0.26 26.95 -14.12
N ASN A 703 -0.84 26.33 -13.09
CA ASN A 703 -0.23 26.02 -11.79
C ASN A 703 0.39 27.22 -11.05
N LYS A 704 -0.13 28.44 -11.21
CA LYS A 704 0.41 29.62 -10.52
C LYS A 704 -0.67 30.66 -10.25
N GLY A 705 -0.45 31.50 -9.25
CA GLY A 705 -1.44 32.50 -8.84
C GLY A 705 -0.91 33.58 -7.91
N ILE A 706 -1.81 34.44 -7.46
CA ILE A 706 -1.60 35.40 -6.38
C ILE A 706 -2.44 34.92 -5.19
N ALA A 707 -1.77 34.73 -4.05
CA ALA A 707 -2.39 34.41 -2.78
C ALA A 707 -2.62 35.69 -1.97
N GLN A 708 -3.84 35.88 -1.47
CA GLN A 708 -4.23 36.97 -0.59
C GLN A 708 -4.87 36.42 0.69
N ILE A 709 -4.60 37.06 1.83
CA ILE A 709 -5.25 36.78 3.12
C ILE A 709 -5.95 38.03 3.66
N TYR A 710 -7.08 37.82 4.32
CA TYR A 710 -7.98 38.88 4.77
C TYR A 710 -8.38 38.69 6.23
N ILE A 711 -8.57 39.82 6.92
CA ILE A 711 -9.22 39.92 8.23
C ILE A 711 -10.42 40.85 8.05
N ASN A 712 -11.63 40.36 8.34
CA ASN A 712 -12.90 41.11 8.20
C ASN A 712 -13.07 41.79 6.83
N GLY A 713 -12.67 41.09 5.75
CA GLY A 713 -12.78 41.56 4.36
C GLY A 713 -11.64 42.47 3.88
N LYS A 714 -10.78 42.99 4.77
CA LYS A 714 -9.60 43.79 4.42
C LYS A 714 -8.42 42.88 4.06
N VAL A 715 -7.75 43.11 2.93
CA VAL A 715 -6.48 42.45 2.59
C VAL A 715 -5.42 42.85 3.62
N VAL A 716 -4.78 41.86 4.24
CA VAL A 716 -3.70 42.04 5.23
C VAL A 716 -2.43 41.27 4.87
N GLY A 717 -2.36 40.66 3.69
CA GLY A 717 -1.17 39.99 3.19
C GLY A 717 -1.37 39.47 1.78
N GLU A 718 -0.33 39.56 0.95
CA GLU A 718 -0.34 39.14 -0.45
C GLU A 718 1.00 38.51 -0.82
N LYS A 719 0.99 37.51 -1.72
CA LYS A 719 2.20 36.96 -2.33
C LYS A 719 1.91 36.28 -3.67
N VAL A 720 2.83 36.39 -4.61
CA VAL A 720 2.82 35.52 -5.81
C VAL A 720 3.19 34.09 -5.38
N ILE A 721 2.39 33.11 -5.79
CA ILE A 721 2.71 31.69 -5.68
C ILE A 721 3.17 31.19 -7.06
N PRO A 722 4.46 30.81 -7.23
CA PRO A 722 5.00 30.43 -8.53
C PRO A 722 4.64 29.00 -8.96
N ASN A 723 4.27 28.12 -8.02
CA ASN A 723 3.85 26.75 -8.29
C ASN A 723 2.71 26.31 -7.34
N THR A 724 1.65 25.72 -7.90
CA THR A 724 0.50 25.10 -7.23
C THR A 724 0.13 23.74 -7.84
N GLU A 725 1.08 23.07 -8.49
CA GLU A 725 0.84 21.80 -9.21
C GLU A 725 0.64 20.60 -8.26
N TRP A 726 1.17 20.65 -7.03
CA TRP A 726 1.27 19.49 -6.14
C TRP A 726 0.80 19.74 -4.71
N LEU A 727 0.23 18.68 -4.15
CA LEU A 727 -0.12 18.43 -2.74
C LEU A 727 0.24 16.96 -2.47
N SER A 728 0.40 16.55 -1.20
CA SER A 728 0.60 15.14 -0.85
C SER A 728 -0.65 14.28 -1.09
N LEU A 729 -0.47 12.96 -0.96
CA LEU A 729 -1.54 11.99 -0.79
C LEU A 729 -2.18 12.04 0.62
N GLU A 730 -1.59 12.72 1.61
CA GLU A 730 -2.28 12.92 2.88
C GLU A 730 -3.56 13.77 2.70
N GLY A 731 -4.61 13.38 3.42
CA GLY A 731 -5.95 13.96 3.37
C GLY A 731 -6.08 15.37 3.96
N LEU A 732 -7.33 15.82 4.16
CA LEU A 732 -7.69 17.13 4.68
C LEU A 732 -8.26 17.02 6.11
N SER A 733 -7.75 17.84 7.02
CA SER A 733 -8.19 17.95 8.41
C SER A 733 -8.57 19.39 8.79
N VAL A 734 -9.56 19.54 9.69
CA VAL A 734 -10.23 20.83 9.96
C VAL A 734 -10.15 21.17 11.45
N GLY A 735 -9.74 22.40 11.76
CA GLY A 735 -9.47 22.88 13.12
C GLY A 735 -8.22 22.28 13.79
N ARG A 736 -7.40 21.55 13.03
CA ARG A 736 -6.13 20.92 13.41
C ARG A 736 -5.33 20.53 12.16
N ASP A 737 -4.10 20.07 12.35
CA ASP A 737 -3.40 19.16 11.44
C ASP A 737 -3.48 17.73 12.04
N SER A 738 -3.63 16.66 11.25
CA SER A 738 -4.06 15.35 11.80
C SER A 738 -3.00 14.25 11.88
N HIS A 739 -2.00 14.24 11.01
CA HIS A 739 -0.89 13.29 11.05
C HIS A 739 0.44 14.06 10.86
N SER A 740 1.02 14.05 9.65
CA SER A 740 2.29 14.74 9.39
C SER A 740 2.08 16.25 9.24
N PRO A 741 2.81 17.10 10.01
CA PRO A 741 2.49 18.52 10.12
C PRO A 741 2.96 19.33 8.90
N VAL A 742 2.02 19.87 8.13
CA VAL A 742 2.28 20.60 6.86
C VAL A 742 3.27 21.75 7.01
N SER A 743 3.39 22.34 8.20
CA SER A 743 4.44 23.30 8.51
C SER A 743 5.33 22.89 9.67
N SER A 744 6.64 22.87 9.40
CA SER A 744 7.71 22.91 10.40
C SER A 744 7.56 24.05 11.43
N SER A 745 6.76 25.08 11.14
CA SER A 745 6.35 26.11 12.12
C SER A 745 5.68 25.55 13.36
N TYR A 746 5.08 24.36 13.31
CA TYR A 746 4.34 23.76 14.42
C TYR A 746 4.55 22.24 14.59
N LYS A 747 5.52 21.61 13.90
CA LYS A 747 5.89 20.19 14.08
C LYS A 747 6.19 19.77 15.54
N ASN A 748 6.46 20.73 16.44
CA ASN A 748 6.61 20.48 17.88
C ASN A 748 5.34 20.71 18.75
N LYS A 749 4.17 20.92 18.14
CA LYS A 749 2.88 21.14 18.83
C LYS A 749 1.87 19.99 18.65
N GLY A 750 2.28 18.86 18.08
CA GLY A 750 1.36 17.78 17.70
C GLY A 750 0.34 18.28 16.68
N GLU A 751 -0.93 17.87 16.82
CA GLU A 751 -2.03 18.30 15.94
C GLU A 751 -2.23 19.83 15.81
N PHE A 752 -1.63 20.63 16.72
CA PHE A 752 -1.77 22.10 16.79
C PHE A 752 -3.23 22.59 16.62
N ALA A 753 -4.16 21.89 17.26
CA ALA A 753 -5.60 22.17 17.16
C ALA A 753 -5.95 23.59 17.62
N PHE A 754 -6.94 24.21 16.98
CA PHE A 754 -7.31 25.60 17.23
C PHE A 754 -7.94 25.81 18.61
N GLU A 755 -7.27 26.60 19.45
CA GLU A 755 -7.70 26.91 20.82
C GLU A 755 -8.91 27.87 20.88
N GLY A 756 -9.25 28.52 19.77
CA GLY A 756 -10.44 29.38 19.64
C GLY A 756 -11.69 28.59 19.24
N LYS A 757 -12.81 29.30 19.03
CA LYS A 757 -13.96 28.73 18.32
C LYS A 757 -13.89 29.10 16.84
N TYR A 758 -14.29 28.20 15.97
CA TYR A 758 -14.61 28.49 14.57
C TYR A 758 -16.02 27.97 14.26
N ASP A 759 -16.76 28.66 13.39
CA ASP A 759 -18.14 28.27 13.07
C ASP A 759 -18.18 27.22 11.95
N TYR A 760 -17.27 27.35 10.98
CA TYR A 760 -17.08 26.45 9.84
C TYR A 760 -15.81 26.83 9.06
N VAL A 761 -15.36 25.93 8.19
CA VAL A 761 -14.44 26.25 7.08
C VAL A 761 -15.21 26.12 5.77
N LEU A 762 -15.26 27.19 4.97
CA LEU A 762 -15.97 27.27 3.70
C LEU A 762 -14.97 27.38 2.55
N TYR A 763 -14.94 26.38 1.66
CA TYR A 763 -14.26 26.47 0.37
C TYR A 763 -15.24 26.88 -0.72
N GLU A 764 -14.81 27.79 -1.59
CA GLU A 764 -15.51 28.15 -2.83
C GLU A 764 -14.52 28.06 -4.00
N LEU A 765 -14.79 27.18 -4.96
CA LEU A 765 -13.96 26.97 -6.15
C LEU A 765 -14.57 27.76 -7.32
N LEU A 766 -13.75 28.57 -7.98
CA LEU A 766 -14.20 29.37 -9.13
C LEU A 766 -14.25 28.52 -10.41
N ASN A 767 -14.83 29.06 -11.49
CA ASN A 767 -14.88 28.40 -12.79
C ASN A 767 -13.86 29.06 -13.72
N ASP A 768 -12.61 28.59 -13.67
CA ASP A 768 -11.41 29.23 -14.24
C ASP A 768 -10.32 28.27 -14.76
#